data_AF-A0A4T0WYV2-F1
#
_entry.id   AF-A0A4T0WYV2-F1
#
_cell.length_a   1.000
_cell.length_b   1.000
_cell.length_c   1.000
_cell.angle_alpha   90.00
_cell.angle_beta   90.00
_cell.angle_gamma   90.00
#
_symmetry.space_group_name_H-M   'P 1'
#
loop_
_entity.id
_entity.type
_entity.pdbx_description
1 polymer ?
#
loop_
_entity_poly.entity_id
_entity_poly.type
_entity_poly.pdbx_seq_one_letter_code
_entity_poly.pdbx_strand_id
1 'polypeptide(L)'
;MSEVVVVGCGIIGLYTTYCLINEAGVSPDKITVFAKYMPGDQSILYTSPWAGGNFSCITPNDSETLAFDKYTYTHLAEIQKKLGGPSCGLDNKPSTELWDNYPGDEKIASLKSYLKDFKVVPKSELPEGVEFGIKMTTWDFNCPFFLSNFKKYLEKIGVNFVRKELTHISQAYKARTKAVFNCTGIGAAILKGVEDTKVYPTRGQVVVVKAPHIQQNKMRWGADYATYIIPRPYSNNELVLGGFLQKDNWTADTFELETEDIIKRTTELLPEILDRPLEIIRVAAGLRPSRHGGVRIELEEVEDGKVLIHNYGASGYGYQAGFGSGIVGLYTAWCLVHYAKISPSNIQIIAEFLPGDQSINFTSPWAGGNFSCISPDDSDTLEYDKFTYTHLEELKRALGSNCGLEMKPSTEFWDEYPGDAKINSLKGYLKNFSVIKKSELPSGVAYGIKFTTWNFYCPFFLRNLRAYLEKLNVKFQRKKLTHISQAYLPHTSAVFNCTGNGAFSLSGVKDSNCYPTRGQVLVVKAPHIQENRMRWGLDYATYIIPRPHSDGQLILGGFLQKDNWTADTFDEESKDIIKRTTALLPKILDKPIEVLGVAAGLRPSRYGGARIEAQVIENKLIIHNYGAGGYGYQAGLGMAQRAVDLFDQNKAVLAKL
;
A
#
# COMPACT_ATOMS: atom_id res chain seq x y z
N MET A 1 -8.54 31.08 -9.37
CA MET A 1 -9.10 31.35 -8.01
C MET A 1 -9.11 30.03 -7.26
N SER A 2 -8.71 29.98 -5.99
CA SER A 2 -8.43 28.72 -5.28
C SER A 2 -9.65 27.79 -5.14
N GLU A 3 -9.64 26.65 -5.84
CA GLU A 3 -10.61 25.55 -5.69
C GLU A 3 -10.05 24.42 -4.81
N VAL A 4 -8.73 24.20 -4.86
CA VAL A 4 -8.00 23.28 -3.98
C VAL A 4 -6.99 24.08 -3.15
N VAL A 5 -6.86 23.74 -1.88
CA VAL A 5 -5.88 24.32 -0.96
C VAL A 5 -5.01 23.22 -0.36
N VAL A 6 -3.72 23.47 -0.22
CA VAL A 6 -2.78 22.61 0.52
C VAL A 6 -2.27 23.41 1.72
N VAL A 7 -2.27 22.82 2.91
CA VAL A 7 -1.88 23.45 4.17
C VAL A 7 -0.57 22.83 4.65
N GLY A 8 0.51 23.60 4.59
CA GLY A 8 1.88 23.16 4.84
C GLY A 8 2.70 23.13 3.55
N CYS A 9 3.87 23.76 3.58
CA CYS A 9 4.82 23.85 2.46
C CYS A 9 6.09 23.01 2.73
N GLY A 10 5.95 21.94 3.51
CA GLY A 10 6.99 20.91 3.68
C GLY A 10 7.01 19.95 2.49
N ILE A 11 7.90 18.97 2.52
CA ILE A 11 8.05 18.00 1.43
C ILE A 11 6.74 17.31 1.06
N ILE A 12 5.95 16.86 2.05
CA ILE A 12 4.64 16.23 1.85
C ILE A 12 3.66 17.18 1.17
N GLY A 13 3.68 18.48 1.50
CA GLY A 13 2.84 19.49 0.85
C GLY A 13 3.25 19.78 -0.59
N LEU A 14 4.56 19.80 -0.87
CA LEU A 14 5.09 19.99 -2.23
C LEU A 14 4.85 18.75 -3.10
N TYR A 15 5.05 17.53 -2.60
CA TYR A 15 4.66 16.29 -3.29
C TYR A 15 3.14 16.24 -3.50
N THR A 16 2.31 16.53 -2.49
CA THR A 16 0.84 16.57 -2.65
C THR A 16 0.44 17.59 -3.73
N THR A 17 1.06 18.78 -3.74
CA THR A 17 0.82 19.81 -4.77
C THR A 17 1.25 19.33 -6.16
N TYR A 18 2.42 18.69 -6.28
CA TYR A 18 2.91 18.12 -7.54
C TYR A 18 2.01 16.99 -8.06
N CYS A 19 1.57 16.08 -7.19
CA CYS A 19 0.68 14.99 -7.55
C CYS A 19 -0.74 15.48 -7.88
N LEU A 20 -1.22 16.55 -7.23
CA LEU A 20 -2.49 17.19 -7.61
C LEU A 20 -2.46 17.67 -9.07
N ILE A 21 -1.32 18.17 -9.54
CA ILE A 21 -1.15 18.63 -10.93
C ILE A 21 -0.94 17.46 -11.89
N ASN A 22 0.06 16.60 -11.61
CA ASN A 22 0.53 15.58 -12.55
C ASN A 22 -0.34 14.31 -12.53
N GLU A 23 -0.77 13.84 -11.35
CA GLU A 23 -1.53 12.59 -11.22
C GLU A 23 -3.05 12.82 -11.17
N ALA A 24 -3.51 13.90 -10.51
CA ALA A 24 -4.93 14.17 -10.33
C ALA A 24 -5.53 15.10 -11.41
N GLY A 25 -4.70 15.85 -12.15
CA GLY A 25 -5.10 16.72 -13.26
C GLY A 25 -5.63 18.10 -12.87
N VAL A 26 -5.33 18.59 -11.66
CA VAL A 26 -5.79 19.90 -11.17
C VAL A 26 -4.95 21.02 -11.77
N SER A 27 -5.60 21.98 -12.43
CA SER A 27 -4.94 23.16 -13.00
C SER A 27 -4.16 23.94 -11.92
N PRO A 28 -2.87 24.29 -12.13
CA PRO A 28 -2.05 24.91 -11.09
C PRO A 28 -2.64 26.19 -10.47
N ASP A 29 -3.30 27.03 -11.27
CA ASP A 29 -3.93 28.30 -10.87
C ASP A 29 -5.16 28.13 -9.93
N LYS A 30 -5.70 26.91 -9.87
CA LYS A 30 -6.77 26.50 -8.96
C LYS A 30 -6.24 26.00 -7.63
N ILE A 31 -4.93 25.70 -7.52
CA ILE A 31 -4.29 25.26 -6.28
C ILE A 31 -3.78 26.48 -5.51
N THR A 32 -3.85 26.44 -4.18
CA THR A 32 -3.16 27.42 -3.33
C THR A 32 -2.52 26.76 -2.12
N VAL A 33 -1.23 26.96 -1.93
CA VAL A 33 -0.51 26.47 -0.76
C VAL A 33 -0.52 27.54 0.33
N PHE A 34 -1.21 27.29 1.44
CA PHE A 34 -1.09 28.06 2.68
C PHE A 34 -0.04 27.44 3.58
N ALA A 35 0.89 28.25 4.09
CA ALA A 35 1.75 27.79 5.17
C ALA A 35 2.27 28.96 6.01
N LYS A 36 2.45 28.71 7.32
CA LYS A 36 3.20 29.60 8.21
C LYS A 36 4.65 29.73 7.76
N TYR A 37 5.25 28.58 7.44
CA TYR A 37 6.64 28.44 6.99
C TYR A 37 6.71 27.99 5.53
N MET A 38 7.63 28.59 4.78
CA MET A 38 7.91 28.34 3.37
C MET A 38 9.38 27.90 3.20
N PRO A 39 9.74 27.22 2.09
CA PRO A 39 11.12 26.95 1.74
C PRO A 39 11.97 28.22 1.74
N GLY A 40 13.08 28.19 2.48
CA GLY A 40 13.89 29.35 2.86
C GLY A 40 13.82 29.66 4.35
N ASP A 41 12.71 29.37 5.01
CA ASP A 41 12.56 29.53 6.46
C ASP A 41 13.22 28.40 7.25
N GLN A 42 13.55 28.69 8.51
CA GLN A 42 13.95 27.71 9.52
C GLN A 42 13.06 27.88 10.77
N SER A 43 12.50 26.78 11.26
CA SER A 43 11.75 26.73 12.51
C SER A 43 11.64 25.28 12.98
N ILE A 44 11.69 25.03 14.29
CA ILE A 44 11.54 23.69 14.87
C ILE A 44 10.20 23.01 14.49
N LEU A 45 9.15 23.81 14.22
CA LEU A 45 7.84 23.36 13.75
C LEU A 45 7.75 23.13 12.23
N TYR A 46 8.85 23.31 11.50
CA TYR A 46 8.97 23.10 10.06
C TYR A 46 10.06 22.06 9.78
N THR A 47 9.69 20.76 9.81
CA THR A 47 10.66 19.66 9.76
C THR A 47 11.54 19.64 8.52
N SER A 48 10.98 19.90 7.33
CA SER A 48 11.60 19.48 6.07
C SER A 48 13.01 20.04 5.76
N PRO A 49 13.36 21.29 6.10
CA PRO A 49 14.72 21.81 5.93
C PRO A 49 15.77 21.19 6.89
N TRP A 50 15.36 20.59 8.01
CA TRP A 50 16.26 20.00 9.02
C TRP A 50 16.71 18.58 8.68
N ALA A 51 16.01 17.89 7.77
CA ALA A 51 16.38 16.55 7.35
C ALA A 51 17.82 16.53 6.83
N GLY A 52 18.57 15.46 7.17
CA GLY A 52 19.90 15.24 6.58
C GLY A 52 19.78 15.19 5.06
N GLY A 53 18.83 14.37 4.59
CA GLY A 53 18.28 14.41 3.24
C GLY A 53 18.85 13.33 2.35
N ASN A 54 18.34 12.11 2.48
CA ASN A 54 18.56 11.04 1.51
C ASN A 54 17.32 10.15 1.41
N PHE A 55 17.29 9.33 0.37
CA PHE A 55 16.57 8.08 0.39
C PHE A 55 17.38 7.09 1.23
N SER A 56 16.75 6.45 2.20
CA SER A 56 17.42 5.50 3.10
C SER A 56 16.55 4.29 3.37
N CYS A 57 17.19 3.17 3.68
CA CYS A 57 16.52 1.91 4.04
C CYS A 57 16.08 1.90 5.52
N ILE A 58 15.63 3.06 6.04
CA ILE A 58 15.11 3.26 7.41
C ILE A 58 13.79 2.51 7.65
N THR A 59 13.01 2.33 6.59
CA THR A 59 11.68 1.71 6.55
C THR A 59 11.66 0.31 7.18
N PRO A 60 10.59 -0.11 7.90
CA PRO A 60 10.50 -1.44 8.50
C PRO A 60 10.59 -2.59 7.49
N ASN A 61 10.71 -3.82 7.98
CA ASN A 61 10.46 -5.01 7.18
C ASN A 61 8.94 -5.29 7.11
N ASP A 62 8.20 -4.36 6.51
CA ASP A 62 6.79 -4.51 6.16
C ASP A 62 6.54 -4.10 4.70
N SER A 63 5.64 -4.82 4.02
CA SER A 63 5.49 -4.69 2.58
C SER A 63 4.66 -3.49 2.10
N GLU A 64 3.94 -2.81 3.00
CA GLU A 64 3.17 -1.60 2.69
C GLU A 64 4.12 -0.40 2.61
N THR A 65 5.00 -0.24 3.60
CA THR A 65 6.00 0.83 3.62
C THR A 65 7.19 0.55 2.69
N LEU A 66 7.54 -0.71 2.42
CA LEU A 66 8.54 -1.04 1.39
C LEU A 66 8.06 -0.80 -0.06
N ALA A 67 6.75 -0.81 -0.32
CA ALA A 67 6.19 -0.44 -1.64
C ALA A 67 6.27 1.07 -1.87
N PHE A 68 6.02 1.85 -0.82
CA PHE A 68 6.19 3.30 -0.75
C PHE A 68 7.61 3.74 -1.10
N ASP A 69 8.60 3.14 -0.45
CA ASP A 69 10.03 3.31 -0.73
C ASP A 69 10.37 3.10 -2.22
N LYS A 70 9.97 1.96 -2.77
CA LYS A 70 10.20 1.61 -4.18
C LYS A 70 9.56 2.61 -5.15
N TYR A 71 8.35 3.07 -4.84
CA TYR A 71 7.66 4.06 -5.68
C TYR A 71 8.46 5.36 -5.77
N THR A 72 8.84 5.97 -4.65
CA THR A 72 9.52 7.27 -4.73
C THR A 72 10.95 7.16 -5.26
N TYR A 73 11.73 6.14 -4.90
CA TYR A 73 13.07 5.95 -5.48
C TYR A 73 13.05 5.95 -7.01
N THR A 74 12.05 5.30 -7.61
CA THR A 74 11.93 5.17 -9.07
C THR A 74 11.41 6.45 -9.77
N HIS A 75 10.70 7.34 -9.06
CA HIS A 75 10.12 8.56 -9.64
C HIS A 75 10.94 9.83 -9.35
N LEU A 76 11.90 9.80 -8.42
CA LEU A 76 12.77 10.95 -8.10
C LEU A 76 13.55 11.49 -9.31
N ALA A 77 13.94 10.63 -10.26
CA ALA A 77 14.58 11.04 -11.51
C ALA A 77 13.69 11.95 -12.39
N GLU A 78 12.38 11.72 -12.42
CA GLU A 78 11.44 12.56 -13.18
C GLU A 78 11.27 13.92 -12.52
N ILE A 79 11.17 13.95 -11.19
CA ILE A 79 11.09 15.18 -10.40
C ILE A 79 12.37 16.00 -10.58
N GLN A 80 13.54 15.37 -10.42
CA GLN A 80 14.85 15.99 -10.68
C GLN A 80 14.88 16.62 -12.09
N LYS A 81 14.47 15.87 -13.12
CA LYS A 81 14.41 16.36 -14.51
C LYS A 81 13.47 17.56 -14.69
N LYS A 82 12.26 17.52 -14.13
CA LYS A 82 11.28 18.63 -14.21
C LYS A 82 11.75 19.89 -13.48
N LEU A 83 12.53 19.75 -12.41
CA LEU A 83 13.10 20.85 -11.63
C LEU A 83 14.41 21.43 -12.24
N GLY A 84 14.89 20.90 -13.37
CA GLY A 84 16.05 21.42 -14.11
C GLY A 84 17.30 20.54 -14.10
N GLY A 85 17.21 19.32 -13.59
CA GLY A 85 18.34 18.38 -13.45
C GLY A 85 18.95 18.41 -12.03
N PRO A 86 20.10 17.74 -11.81
CA PRO A 86 20.69 17.55 -10.48
C PRO A 86 20.87 18.84 -9.66
N SER A 87 21.15 19.95 -10.34
CA SER A 87 21.29 21.31 -9.78
C SER A 87 20.02 21.84 -9.09
N CYS A 88 18.89 21.13 -9.12
CA CYS A 88 17.76 21.43 -8.24
C CYS A 88 18.04 21.12 -6.75
N GLY A 89 19.11 20.39 -6.42
CA GLY A 89 19.46 19.99 -5.05
C GLY A 89 19.06 18.55 -4.71
N LEU A 90 18.87 17.70 -5.72
CA LEU A 90 18.59 16.26 -5.61
C LEU A 90 19.52 15.54 -6.60
N ASP A 91 20.33 14.59 -6.15
CA ASP A 91 21.34 13.92 -6.98
C ASP A 91 21.61 12.49 -6.53
N ASN A 92 22.27 11.68 -7.37
CA ASN A 92 22.66 10.33 -7.00
C ASN A 92 24.04 10.28 -6.31
N LYS A 93 24.14 9.51 -5.22
CA LYS A 93 25.39 9.27 -4.49
C LYS A 93 25.55 7.79 -4.14
N PRO A 94 26.79 7.26 -4.05
CA PRO A 94 27.03 5.96 -3.44
C PRO A 94 26.54 5.95 -1.99
N SER A 95 26.10 4.80 -1.52
CA SER A 95 25.68 4.55 -0.14
C SER A 95 26.13 3.17 0.32
N THR A 96 26.63 3.10 1.56
CA THR A 96 26.74 1.84 2.31
C THR A 96 25.76 1.89 3.48
N GLU A 97 24.81 0.96 3.55
CA GLU A 97 23.93 0.81 4.71
C GLU A 97 24.27 -0.48 5.46
N LEU A 98 24.46 -0.37 6.78
CA LEU A 98 24.84 -1.44 7.68
C LEU A 98 23.76 -1.60 8.77
N TRP A 99 23.52 -2.83 9.21
CA TRP A 99 22.63 -3.13 10.32
C TRP A 99 23.31 -4.05 11.33
N ASP A 100 23.14 -3.73 12.61
CA ASP A 100 23.65 -4.56 13.71
C ASP A 100 22.95 -5.93 13.79
N ASN A 101 21.72 -6.03 13.29
CA ASN A 101 20.91 -7.24 13.20
C ASN A 101 20.38 -7.40 11.76
N TYR A 102 20.18 -8.63 11.27
CA TYR A 102 19.69 -8.87 9.90
C TYR A 102 18.32 -8.20 9.64
N PRO A 103 18.19 -7.32 8.64
CA PRO A 103 16.99 -6.50 8.45
C PRO A 103 15.79 -7.21 7.81
N GLY A 104 15.86 -8.53 7.60
CA GLY A 104 14.77 -9.37 7.07
C GLY A 104 14.77 -9.57 5.56
N ASP A 105 14.39 -10.78 5.12
CA ASP A 105 14.47 -11.20 3.71
C ASP A 105 13.52 -10.42 2.78
N GLU A 106 12.33 -10.03 3.25
CA GLU A 106 11.38 -9.28 2.41
C GLU A 106 11.91 -7.87 2.11
N LYS A 107 12.49 -7.19 3.10
CA LYS A 107 13.22 -5.94 2.94
C LYS A 107 14.38 -6.10 1.97
N ILE A 108 15.27 -7.09 2.17
CA ILE A 108 16.42 -7.29 1.28
C ILE A 108 15.99 -7.65 -0.16
N ALA A 109 14.93 -8.44 -0.34
CA ALA A 109 14.36 -8.72 -1.65
C ALA A 109 13.72 -7.48 -2.30
N SER A 110 13.01 -6.65 -1.53
CA SER A 110 12.42 -5.39 -1.99
C SER A 110 13.51 -4.41 -2.44
N LEU A 111 14.46 -4.08 -1.56
CA LEU A 111 15.58 -3.17 -1.83
C LEU A 111 16.34 -3.57 -3.11
N LYS A 112 16.71 -4.86 -3.21
CA LYS A 112 17.40 -5.44 -4.38
C LYS A 112 16.60 -5.31 -5.69
N SER A 113 15.28 -5.13 -5.62
CA SER A 113 14.39 -5.07 -6.79
C SER A 113 14.24 -3.67 -7.41
N TYR A 114 14.91 -2.65 -6.88
CA TYR A 114 14.89 -1.29 -7.45
C TYR A 114 16.13 -0.44 -7.15
N LEU A 115 16.88 -0.69 -6.07
CA LEU A 115 18.09 0.06 -5.78
C LEU A 115 19.15 -0.21 -6.87
N LYS A 116 19.60 0.87 -7.50
CA LYS A 116 20.67 0.83 -8.50
C LYS A 116 21.99 0.41 -7.81
N ASP A 117 22.81 -0.35 -8.53
CA ASP A 117 24.13 -0.80 -8.10
C ASP A 117 24.15 -1.65 -6.81
N PHE A 118 23.01 -2.24 -6.42
CA PHE A 118 22.84 -3.06 -5.20
C PHE A 118 23.82 -4.23 -5.13
N LYS A 119 24.58 -4.32 -4.04
CA LYS A 119 25.48 -5.41 -3.67
C LYS A 119 25.42 -5.65 -2.17
N VAL A 120 25.49 -6.90 -1.73
CA VAL A 120 25.68 -7.23 -0.30
C VAL A 120 27.16 -7.03 0.05
N VAL A 121 27.44 -6.48 1.23
CA VAL A 121 28.80 -6.35 1.77
C VAL A 121 29.28 -7.73 2.26
N PRO A 122 30.45 -8.23 1.82
CA PRO A 122 31.00 -9.49 2.31
C PRO A 122 31.15 -9.50 3.83
N LYS A 123 30.90 -10.64 4.50
CA LYS A 123 31.01 -10.73 5.97
C LYS A 123 32.42 -10.37 6.51
N SER A 124 33.46 -10.48 5.69
CA SER A 124 34.83 -10.06 5.99
C SER A 124 35.09 -8.55 5.85
N GLU A 125 34.14 -7.78 5.29
CA GLU A 125 34.17 -6.31 5.19
C GLU A 125 33.22 -5.63 6.20
N LEU A 126 32.48 -6.39 7.01
CA LEU A 126 31.56 -5.83 8.00
C LEU A 126 32.32 -5.37 9.26
N PRO A 127 32.03 -4.17 9.81
CA PRO A 127 32.56 -3.74 11.10
C PRO A 127 32.11 -4.63 12.27
N GLU A 128 32.80 -4.54 13.39
CA GLU A 128 32.42 -5.27 14.60
C GLU A 128 31.00 -4.91 15.08
N GLY A 129 30.23 -5.94 15.43
CA GLY A 129 28.81 -5.83 15.80
C GLY A 129 27.84 -5.57 14.65
N VAL A 130 28.27 -5.67 13.38
CA VAL A 130 27.39 -5.54 12.20
C VAL A 130 27.10 -6.93 11.62
N GLU A 131 25.85 -7.37 11.65
CA GLU A 131 25.45 -8.66 11.05
C GLU A 131 25.32 -8.59 9.51
N PHE A 132 24.85 -7.45 8.99
CA PHE A 132 24.53 -7.32 7.56
C PHE A 132 24.82 -5.92 7.00
N GLY A 133 25.07 -5.85 5.69
CA GLY A 133 25.22 -4.57 5.01
C GLY A 133 25.04 -4.65 3.49
N ILE A 134 24.71 -3.52 2.87
CA ILE A 134 24.60 -3.34 1.42
C ILE A 134 25.39 -2.11 0.95
N LYS A 135 25.86 -2.18 -0.29
CA LYS A 135 26.37 -1.05 -1.08
C LYS A 135 25.38 -0.81 -2.23
N MET A 136 25.02 0.45 -2.50
CA MET A 136 24.03 0.83 -3.52
C MET A 136 24.22 2.29 -3.96
N THR A 137 23.56 2.72 -5.03
CA THR A 137 23.44 4.13 -5.41
C THR A 137 22.11 4.69 -4.90
N THR A 138 22.14 5.67 -4.01
CA THR A 138 20.96 6.33 -3.43
C THR A 138 20.63 7.66 -4.11
N TRP A 139 19.56 8.31 -3.65
CA TRP A 139 19.23 9.70 -3.90
C TRP A 139 19.53 10.55 -2.66
N ASP A 140 20.36 11.59 -2.79
CA ASP A 140 20.60 12.57 -1.74
C ASP A 140 19.90 13.91 -2.07
N PHE A 141 19.49 14.61 -1.02
CA PHE A 141 18.80 15.89 -1.06
C PHE A 141 19.55 16.93 -0.25
N ASN A 142 19.92 18.05 -0.88
CA ASN A 142 20.08 19.31 -0.15
C ASN A 142 18.68 19.84 0.14
N CYS A 143 18.06 19.35 1.21
CA CYS A 143 16.64 19.58 1.51
C CYS A 143 16.22 21.06 1.43
N PRO A 144 16.91 22.05 2.05
CA PRO A 144 16.55 23.46 1.92
C PRO A 144 16.53 23.96 0.46
N PHE A 145 17.51 23.56 -0.35
CA PHE A 145 17.62 23.98 -1.75
C PHE A 145 16.60 23.25 -2.65
N PHE A 146 16.43 21.94 -2.46
CA PHE A 146 15.43 21.14 -3.18
C PHE A 146 14.01 21.66 -2.93
N LEU A 147 13.61 21.86 -1.67
CA LEU A 147 12.32 22.44 -1.31
C LEU A 147 12.11 23.81 -1.97
N SER A 148 13.16 24.64 -2.01
CA SER A 148 13.12 25.97 -2.62
C SER A 148 12.96 25.93 -4.14
N ASN A 149 13.68 25.05 -4.82
CA ASN A 149 13.61 24.90 -6.28
C ASN A 149 12.33 24.18 -6.71
N PHE A 150 11.82 23.24 -5.90
CA PHE A 150 10.53 22.59 -6.12
C PHE A 150 9.37 23.58 -5.96
N LYS A 151 9.38 24.44 -4.93
CA LYS A 151 8.44 25.56 -4.81
C LYS A 151 8.52 26.50 -6.01
N LYS A 152 9.71 26.96 -6.41
CA LYS A 152 9.89 27.82 -7.61
C LYS A 152 9.34 27.17 -8.89
N TYR A 153 9.52 25.86 -9.06
CA TYR A 153 8.95 25.11 -10.18
C TYR A 153 7.42 25.15 -10.15
N LEU A 154 6.80 24.86 -8.99
CA LEU A 154 5.35 24.89 -8.80
C LEU A 154 4.77 26.31 -9.01
N GLU A 155 5.44 27.35 -8.50
CA GLU A 155 5.09 28.76 -8.77
C GLU A 155 5.16 29.09 -10.26
N LYS A 156 6.25 28.68 -10.94
CA LYS A 156 6.45 28.94 -12.37
C LYS A 156 5.38 28.31 -13.27
N ILE A 157 4.80 27.17 -12.88
CA ILE A 157 3.69 26.53 -13.60
C ILE A 157 2.31 27.04 -13.16
N GLY A 158 2.23 27.97 -12.21
CA GLY A 158 1.00 28.70 -11.86
C GLY A 158 0.42 28.44 -10.46
N VAL A 159 1.07 27.62 -9.62
CA VAL A 159 0.59 27.41 -8.24
C VAL A 159 0.77 28.66 -7.40
N ASN A 160 -0.31 29.10 -6.76
CA ASN A 160 -0.28 30.26 -5.87
C ASN A 160 0.19 29.88 -4.45
N PHE A 161 1.34 30.39 -3.99
CA PHE A 161 1.83 30.20 -2.63
C PHE A 161 1.55 31.44 -1.78
N VAL A 162 0.88 31.26 -0.64
CA VAL A 162 0.48 32.35 0.26
C VAL A 162 0.97 32.04 1.66
N ARG A 163 1.89 32.86 2.17
CA ARG A 163 2.32 32.78 3.58
C ARG A 163 1.13 33.15 4.47
N LYS A 164 0.66 32.19 5.25
CA LYS A 164 -0.50 32.33 6.15
C LYS A 164 -0.40 31.30 7.27
N GLU A 165 -0.42 31.78 8.52
CA GLU A 165 -0.68 30.94 9.68
C GLU A 165 -2.19 30.68 9.80
N LEU A 166 -2.57 29.43 10.12
CA LEU A 166 -3.94 29.05 10.44
C LEU A 166 -4.01 28.69 11.92
N THR A 167 -4.98 29.23 12.64
CA THR A 167 -5.26 28.85 14.04
C THR A 167 -6.31 27.74 14.14
N HIS A 168 -7.04 27.47 13.07
CA HIS A 168 -7.99 26.37 12.92
C HIS A 168 -8.03 25.93 11.44
N ILE A 169 -8.12 24.62 11.14
CA ILE A 169 -8.02 24.10 9.77
C ILE A 169 -9.10 24.66 8.83
N SER A 170 -10.30 24.98 9.35
CA SER A 170 -11.38 25.59 8.56
C SER A 170 -10.99 26.91 7.89
N GLN A 171 -10.00 27.64 8.42
CA GLN A 171 -9.45 28.87 7.81
C GLN A 171 -8.70 28.63 6.48
N ALA A 172 -8.55 27.37 6.07
CA ALA A 172 -8.08 26.99 4.74
C ALA A 172 -9.19 27.09 3.67
N TYR A 173 -10.47 27.01 4.03
CA TYR A 173 -11.56 27.14 3.08
C TYR A 173 -11.84 28.62 2.75
N LYS A 174 -11.62 29.01 1.50
CA LYS A 174 -12.21 30.22 0.90
C LYS A 174 -13.58 29.86 0.30
N ALA A 175 -14.36 30.88 -0.08
CA ALA A 175 -15.71 30.71 -0.66
C ALA A 175 -15.81 29.80 -1.91
N ARG A 176 -14.69 29.53 -2.61
CA ARG A 176 -14.64 28.57 -3.75
C ARG A 176 -13.82 27.30 -3.45
N THR A 177 -13.23 27.16 -2.28
CA THR A 177 -12.43 25.98 -1.92
C THR A 177 -13.32 24.78 -1.69
N LYS A 178 -13.09 23.72 -2.46
CA LYS A 178 -13.79 22.44 -2.34
C LYS A 178 -12.98 21.38 -1.60
N ALA A 179 -11.65 21.37 -1.76
CA ALA A 179 -10.76 20.45 -1.07
C ALA A 179 -9.63 21.19 -0.34
N VAL A 180 -9.34 20.74 0.88
CA VAL A 180 -8.17 21.16 1.68
C VAL A 180 -7.33 19.91 1.96
N PHE A 181 -6.04 19.95 1.63
CA PHE A 181 -5.07 18.92 1.97
C PHE A 181 -4.25 19.38 3.17
N ASN A 182 -4.42 18.76 4.33
CA ASN A 182 -3.65 19.02 5.53
C ASN A 182 -2.32 18.25 5.48
N CYS A 183 -1.25 18.97 5.15
CA CYS A 183 0.14 18.49 5.07
C CYS A 183 1.02 19.15 6.15
N THR A 184 0.45 19.45 7.33
CA THR A 184 1.11 20.25 8.38
C THR A 184 2.19 19.51 9.18
N GLY A 185 2.34 18.19 9.01
CA GLY A 185 3.36 17.41 9.71
C GLY A 185 3.16 17.44 11.22
N ILE A 186 4.16 17.94 11.96
CA ILE A 186 4.10 18.06 13.43
C ILE A 186 3.01 19.05 13.89
N GLY A 187 2.65 20.01 13.03
CA GLY A 187 1.59 20.99 13.30
C GLY A 187 0.19 20.36 13.45
N ALA A 188 -0.03 19.13 12.97
CA ALA A 188 -1.31 18.44 13.09
C ALA A 188 -1.69 18.10 14.55
N ALA A 189 -0.71 18.03 15.47
CA ALA A 189 -0.95 17.83 16.89
C ALA A 189 -1.60 19.04 17.58
N ILE A 190 -1.44 20.25 17.02
CA ILE A 190 -1.83 21.52 17.67
C ILE A 190 -2.73 22.42 16.81
N LEU A 191 -2.91 22.13 15.53
CA LEU A 191 -3.82 22.87 14.66
C LEU A 191 -5.27 22.53 15.02
N LYS A 192 -6.05 23.54 15.43
CA LYS A 192 -7.41 23.31 15.89
C LYS A 192 -8.33 22.77 14.80
N GLY A 193 -9.24 21.87 15.18
CA GLY A 193 -10.03 21.08 14.25
C GLY A 193 -9.22 20.00 13.52
N VAL A 194 -8.06 19.64 14.07
CA VAL A 194 -7.27 18.45 13.68
C VAL A 194 -6.79 17.76 14.95
N GLU A 195 -6.04 18.49 15.79
CA GLU A 195 -5.65 18.14 17.17
C GLU A 195 -5.32 16.64 17.37
N ASP A 196 -4.55 16.06 16.43
CA ASP A 196 -4.30 14.61 16.40
C ASP A 196 -3.27 14.23 17.46
N THR A 197 -3.78 13.81 18.62
CA THR A 197 -3.02 13.38 19.79
C THR A 197 -2.13 12.16 19.55
N LYS A 198 -2.24 11.48 18.40
CA LYS A 198 -1.31 10.41 18.01
C LYS A 198 0.00 10.97 17.43
N VAL A 199 0.06 12.24 17.03
CA VAL A 199 1.25 12.88 16.46
C VAL A 199 2.20 13.33 17.57
N TYR A 200 3.46 12.90 17.49
CA TYR A 200 4.50 13.19 18.47
C TYR A 200 5.85 13.45 17.78
N PRO A 201 6.78 14.20 18.41
CA PRO A 201 8.09 14.44 17.83
C PRO A 201 9.01 13.23 18.05
N THR A 202 9.83 12.92 17.06
CA THR A 202 11.09 12.20 17.30
C THR A 202 12.25 13.15 16.97
N ARG A 203 12.71 13.91 17.98
CA ARG A 203 13.81 14.88 17.84
C ARG A 203 15.08 14.18 17.37
N GLY A 204 15.75 14.80 16.41
CA GLY A 204 17.10 14.41 16.00
C GLY A 204 17.99 15.64 15.91
N GLN A 205 19.10 15.61 16.64
CA GLN A 205 20.22 16.50 16.41
C GLN A 205 21.07 15.97 15.24
N VAL A 206 21.65 16.91 14.48
CA VAL A 206 22.67 16.67 13.46
C VAL A 206 23.79 17.70 13.59
N VAL A 207 25.00 17.29 13.24
CA VAL A 207 26.17 18.17 13.09
C VAL A 207 26.47 18.26 11.60
N VAL A 208 26.55 19.46 11.05
CA VAL A 208 26.90 19.68 9.64
C VAL A 208 28.34 20.17 9.60
N VAL A 209 29.20 19.42 8.93
CA VAL A 209 30.62 19.72 8.75
C VAL A 209 30.95 19.93 7.28
N LYS A 210 32.14 20.45 6.98
CA LYS A 210 32.65 20.59 5.61
C LYS A 210 33.63 19.48 5.30
N ALA A 211 33.26 18.57 4.42
CA ALA A 211 34.08 17.40 4.08
C ALA A 211 34.05 17.11 2.58
N PRO A 212 34.72 17.93 1.74
CA PRO A 212 34.68 17.80 0.27
C PRO A 212 35.23 16.46 -0.25
N HIS A 213 36.08 15.79 0.54
CA HIS A 213 36.62 14.47 0.25
C HIS A 213 35.59 13.33 0.46
N ILE A 214 34.53 13.56 1.23
CA ILE A 214 33.50 12.56 1.49
C ILE A 214 32.34 12.73 0.50
N GLN A 215 32.23 11.80 -0.45
CA GLN A 215 31.25 11.82 -1.54
C GLN A 215 30.33 10.59 -1.56
N GLN A 216 30.24 9.88 -0.43
CA GLN A 216 29.39 8.69 -0.24
C GLN A 216 28.60 8.79 1.08
N ASN A 217 27.43 8.16 1.11
CA ASN A 217 26.67 7.92 2.34
C ASN A 217 27.26 6.74 3.11
N LYS A 218 27.18 6.79 4.44
CA LYS A 218 27.39 5.60 5.30
C LYS A 218 26.38 5.61 6.44
N MET A 219 25.60 4.54 6.57
CA MET A 219 24.58 4.35 7.60
C MET A 219 24.96 3.14 8.46
N ARG A 220 24.72 3.22 9.77
CA ARG A 220 24.68 2.09 10.71
C ARG A 220 23.40 2.16 11.53
N TRP A 221 22.58 1.13 11.43
CA TRP A 221 21.29 0.99 12.12
C TRP A 221 21.43 0.01 13.28
N GLY A 222 21.29 0.51 14.51
CA GLY A 222 21.19 -0.29 15.73
C GLY A 222 19.75 -0.65 16.08
N ALA A 223 19.54 -1.18 17.29
CA ALA A 223 18.21 -1.46 17.83
C ALA A 223 17.47 -0.18 18.29
N ASP A 224 18.20 0.77 18.86
CA ASP A 224 17.71 2.02 19.47
C ASP A 224 18.41 3.28 18.95
N TYR A 225 19.55 3.14 18.26
CA TYR A 225 20.35 4.24 17.72
C TYR A 225 20.49 4.17 16.17
N ALA A 226 20.85 5.31 15.58
CA ALA A 226 21.27 5.39 14.18
C ALA A 226 22.49 6.30 14.05
N THR A 227 23.50 5.84 13.31
CA THR A 227 24.66 6.65 12.89
C THR A 227 24.58 6.84 11.38
N TYR A 228 24.51 8.08 10.90
CA TYR A 228 24.37 8.41 9.49
C TYR A 228 25.27 9.55 9.05
N ILE A 229 25.79 9.41 7.83
CA ILE A 229 26.69 10.33 7.16
C ILE A 229 26.12 10.57 5.76
N ILE A 230 25.73 11.81 5.43
CA ILE A 230 25.01 12.18 4.19
C ILE A 230 25.71 13.38 3.51
N PRO A 231 26.33 13.21 2.33
CA PRO A 231 26.97 14.29 1.58
C PRO A 231 25.94 15.08 0.76
N ARG A 232 25.48 16.24 1.26
CA ARG A 232 24.42 17.02 0.57
C ARG A 232 24.89 17.49 -0.81
N PRO A 233 24.20 17.16 -1.91
CA PRO A 233 24.59 17.62 -3.25
C PRO A 233 24.33 19.12 -3.43
N TYR A 234 25.17 19.80 -4.20
CA TYR A 234 25.04 21.25 -4.47
C TYR A 234 24.98 22.13 -3.20
N SER A 235 25.75 21.76 -2.17
CA SER A 235 25.74 22.39 -0.83
C SER A 235 26.98 23.22 -0.49
N ASN A 236 27.94 23.34 -1.42
CA ASN A 236 29.32 23.74 -1.13
C ASN A 236 30.05 22.80 -0.13
N ASN A 237 29.76 21.50 -0.23
CA ASN A 237 30.41 20.41 0.52
C ASN A 237 29.98 20.28 2.00
N GLU A 238 28.72 20.60 2.33
CA GLU A 238 28.11 20.15 3.57
C GLU A 238 28.03 18.62 3.62
N LEU A 239 28.61 18.03 4.67
CA LEU A 239 28.40 16.65 5.09
C LEU A 239 27.55 16.67 6.38
N VAL A 240 26.42 15.99 6.36
CA VAL A 240 25.56 15.86 7.55
C VAL A 240 25.96 14.61 8.32
N LEU A 241 26.35 14.82 9.57
CA LEU A 241 26.61 13.81 10.58
C LEU A 241 25.39 13.71 11.50
N GLY A 242 24.98 12.50 11.86
CA GLY A 242 23.92 12.28 12.83
C GLY A 242 23.84 10.83 13.31
N GLY A 243 22.88 10.49 14.16
CA GLY A 243 21.97 11.42 14.82
C GLY A 243 21.25 10.79 16.00
N PHE A 244 20.26 11.51 16.54
CA PHE A 244 19.40 11.03 17.61
C PHE A 244 17.96 10.74 17.14
N LEU A 245 17.28 9.86 17.89
CA LEU A 245 15.91 9.39 17.67
C LEU A 245 15.06 9.55 18.96
N GLN A 246 15.07 10.75 19.54
CA GLN A 246 14.43 11.02 20.83
C GLN A 246 12.92 11.23 20.69
N LYS A 247 12.14 10.18 20.99
CA LYS A 247 10.67 10.24 21.10
C LYS A 247 10.24 11.26 22.19
N ASP A 248 9.14 11.95 21.93
CA ASP A 248 8.44 12.91 22.79
C ASP A 248 9.24 14.16 23.23
N ASN A 249 10.52 14.28 22.83
CA ASN A 249 11.31 15.49 23.06
C ASN A 249 10.92 16.58 22.04
N TRP A 250 10.47 17.74 22.53
CA TRP A 250 10.02 18.88 21.72
C TRP A 250 11.06 19.98 21.55
N THR A 251 12.23 19.94 22.21
CA THR A 251 13.12 21.11 22.21
C THR A 251 13.77 21.40 20.86
N ALA A 252 13.95 22.70 20.58
CA ALA A 252 14.75 23.23 19.48
C ALA A 252 16.25 23.33 19.83
N ASP A 253 16.60 23.21 21.12
CA ASP A 253 17.97 23.35 21.61
C ASP A 253 18.91 22.29 21.01
N THR A 254 20.19 22.60 20.97
CA THR A 254 21.26 21.65 20.62
C THR A 254 22.20 21.44 21.80
N PHE A 255 22.50 20.18 22.12
CA PHE A 255 23.33 19.82 23.26
C PHE A 255 24.76 19.49 22.85
N GLU A 256 25.72 19.90 23.68
CA GLU A 256 27.15 19.68 23.44
C GLU A 256 27.50 18.18 23.48
N LEU A 257 27.04 17.46 24.51
CA LEU A 257 27.22 16.00 24.62
C LEU A 257 26.65 15.23 23.41
N GLU A 258 25.53 15.66 22.84
CA GLU A 258 24.98 15.08 21.60
C GLU A 258 25.82 15.45 20.36
N THR A 259 26.50 16.59 20.36
CA THR A 259 27.42 17.02 19.30
C THR A 259 28.69 16.17 19.32
N GLU A 260 29.28 15.98 20.51
CA GLU A 260 30.44 15.13 20.74
C GLU A 260 30.15 13.67 20.37
N ASP A 261 29.01 13.11 20.81
CA ASP A 261 28.58 11.75 20.45
C ASP A 261 28.39 11.57 18.93
N ILE A 262 27.70 12.51 18.26
CA ILE A 262 27.51 12.45 16.80
C ILE A 262 28.85 12.49 16.08
N ILE A 263 29.76 13.39 16.46
CA ILE A 263 31.09 13.49 15.86
C ILE A 263 31.86 12.19 16.09
N LYS A 264 31.92 11.71 17.34
CA LYS A 264 32.59 10.46 17.71
C LYS A 264 32.06 9.28 16.87
N ARG A 265 30.77 8.96 16.97
CA ARG A 265 30.18 7.80 16.27
C ARG A 265 30.33 7.87 14.76
N THR A 266 30.25 9.06 14.15
CA THR A 266 30.42 9.20 12.70
C THR A 266 31.88 9.11 12.25
N THR A 267 32.83 9.63 13.03
CA THR A 267 34.27 9.44 12.76
C THR A 267 34.74 8.02 13.05
N GLU A 268 34.14 7.30 14.00
CA GLU A 268 34.34 5.85 14.19
C GLU A 268 33.74 5.03 13.03
N LEU A 269 32.58 5.45 12.48
CA LEU A 269 31.95 4.78 11.34
C LEU A 269 32.67 5.07 10.01
N LEU A 270 33.27 6.26 9.83
CA LEU A 270 34.00 6.67 8.63
C LEU A 270 35.22 7.53 9.03
N PRO A 271 36.35 6.89 9.43
CA PRO A 271 37.56 7.59 9.86
C PRO A 271 38.11 8.59 8.84
N GLU A 272 37.85 8.38 7.55
CA GLU A 272 38.22 9.26 6.45
C GLU A 272 37.68 10.70 6.62
N ILE A 273 36.64 10.92 7.44
CA ILE A 273 36.19 12.27 7.83
C ILE A 273 37.34 13.08 8.44
N LEU A 274 38.21 12.43 9.24
CA LEU A 274 39.35 13.03 9.93
C LEU A 274 40.62 13.15 9.09
N ASP A 275 40.61 12.74 7.82
CA ASP A 275 41.69 13.04 6.86
C ASP A 275 41.89 14.55 6.64
N ARG A 276 40.95 15.37 7.15
CA ARG A 276 41.02 16.84 7.21
C ARG A 276 40.51 17.32 8.57
N PRO A 277 40.94 18.51 9.04
CA PRO A 277 40.38 19.13 10.24
C PRO A 277 38.85 19.29 10.16
N LEU A 278 38.15 19.02 11.27
CA LEU A 278 36.71 19.19 11.38
C LEU A 278 36.31 20.68 11.35
N GLU A 279 35.86 21.16 10.19
CA GLU A 279 35.20 22.47 10.07
C GLU A 279 33.69 22.30 10.28
N ILE A 280 33.20 22.52 11.51
CA ILE A 280 31.77 22.50 11.84
C ILE A 280 31.11 23.76 11.27
N ILE A 281 30.14 23.58 10.38
CA ILE A 281 29.36 24.65 9.75
C ILE A 281 28.17 25.05 10.64
N ARG A 282 27.49 24.06 11.24
CA ARG A 282 26.34 24.26 12.14
C ARG A 282 25.98 22.98 12.90
N VAL A 283 25.43 23.11 14.09
CA VAL A 283 24.63 22.06 14.76
C VAL A 283 23.16 22.44 14.63
N ALA A 284 22.25 21.48 14.48
CA ALA A 284 20.82 21.73 14.39
C ALA A 284 19.99 20.59 14.95
N ALA A 285 18.84 20.91 15.55
CA ALA A 285 17.83 19.94 15.97
C ALA A 285 16.55 20.07 15.12
N GLY A 286 15.92 18.95 14.79
CA GLY A 286 14.65 18.90 14.05
C GLY A 286 13.69 17.85 14.62
N LEU A 287 12.40 18.18 14.67
CA LEU A 287 11.36 17.26 15.13
C LEU A 287 10.81 16.47 13.94
N ARG A 288 11.09 15.15 13.90
CA ARG A 288 10.43 14.25 12.93
C ARG A 288 8.94 14.11 13.33
N PRO A 289 7.98 14.32 12.41
CA PRO A 289 6.55 14.23 12.70
C PRO A 289 6.10 12.76 12.74
N SER A 290 6.48 12.07 13.79
CA SER A 290 6.10 10.68 14.04
C SER A 290 4.63 10.60 14.47
N ARG A 291 4.01 9.44 14.31
CA ARG A 291 2.60 9.24 14.67
C ARG A 291 2.32 7.81 15.09
N HIS A 292 1.59 7.63 16.20
CA HIS A 292 1.11 6.32 16.64
C HIS A 292 0.08 5.78 15.64
N GLY A 293 0.31 4.56 15.13
CA GLY A 293 -0.44 4.01 14.00
C GLY A 293 -0.02 4.54 12.62
N GLY A 294 1.17 5.16 12.51
CA GLY A 294 1.74 5.56 11.23
C GLY A 294 1.06 6.76 10.56
N VAL A 295 1.32 6.90 9.25
CA VAL A 295 0.91 8.05 8.43
C VAL A 295 -0.61 8.16 8.35
N ARG A 296 -1.16 9.36 8.57
CA ARG A 296 -2.58 9.66 8.40
C ARG A 296 -2.83 10.11 6.96
N ILE A 297 -3.40 9.24 6.12
CA ILE A 297 -3.83 9.55 4.75
C ILE A 297 -5.30 9.15 4.54
N GLU A 298 -6.20 10.04 4.94
CA GLU A 298 -7.65 9.82 5.00
C GLU A 298 -8.43 11.08 4.60
N LEU A 299 -9.73 10.95 4.37
CA LEU A 299 -10.66 12.07 4.19
C LEU A 299 -11.57 12.22 5.41
N GLU A 300 -11.83 13.47 5.78
CA GLU A 300 -12.96 13.92 6.59
C GLU A 300 -13.87 14.81 5.71
N GLU A 301 -15.20 14.69 5.86
CA GLU A 301 -16.15 15.61 5.22
C GLU A 301 -16.37 16.86 6.08
N VAL A 302 -16.57 17.99 5.42
CA VAL A 302 -16.84 19.30 6.02
C VAL A 302 -18.10 19.90 5.35
N GLU A 303 -18.80 20.76 6.08
CA GLU A 303 -20.05 21.41 5.65
C GLU A 303 -19.97 22.05 4.25
N ASP A 304 -21.12 22.13 3.57
CA ASP A 304 -21.31 22.55 2.15
C ASP A 304 -20.63 21.66 1.10
N GLY A 305 -20.46 20.37 1.38
CA GLY A 305 -19.80 19.42 0.48
C GLY A 305 -18.33 19.76 0.24
N LYS A 306 -17.66 20.26 1.29
CA LYS A 306 -16.22 20.51 1.31
C LYS A 306 -15.53 19.28 1.88
N VAL A 307 -14.28 19.04 1.49
CA VAL A 307 -13.51 17.87 1.96
C VAL A 307 -12.18 18.28 2.56
N LEU A 308 -11.78 17.60 3.62
CA LEU A 308 -10.48 17.72 4.28
C LEU A 308 -9.74 16.40 4.08
N ILE A 309 -8.54 16.43 3.49
CA ILE A 309 -7.72 15.26 3.27
C ILE A 309 -6.47 15.40 4.13
N HIS A 310 -6.26 14.50 5.07
CA HIS A 310 -5.02 14.46 5.86
C HIS A 310 -3.90 13.80 5.05
N ASN A 311 -2.68 14.30 5.19
CA ASN A 311 -1.45 13.67 4.71
C ASN A 311 -0.27 14.10 5.61
N TYR A 312 -0.10 13.45 6.76
CA TYR A 312 0.95 13.73 7.74
C TYR A 312 1.28 12.52 8.63
N GLY A 313 2.27 12.63 9.52
CA GLY A 313 2.73 11.52 10.37
C GLY A 313 3.86 10.68 9.78
N ALA A 314 4.51 11.16 8.71
CA ALA A 314 5.54 10.44 7.95
C ALA A 314 6.92 10.32 8.62
N SER A 315 7.04 10.66 9.92
CA SER A 315 8.22 10.38 10.75
C SER A 315 9.55 10.80 10.08
N GLY A 316 10.53 9.90 9.99
CA GLY A 316 11.80 10.12 9.28
C GLY A 316 11.75 9.91 7.76
N TYR A 317 10.69 9.30 7.22
CA TYR A 317 10.59 8.81 5.83
C TYR A 317 9.67 9.68 4.94
N GLY A 318 9.41 10.94 5.34
CA GLY A 318 8.55 11.86 4.58
C GLY A 318 9.02 12.23 3.17
N TYR A 319 10.18 11.73 2.73
CA TYR A 319 10.70 11.89 1.36
C TYR A 319 10.43 10.65 0.46
N GLN A 320 9.68 9.60 0.89
CA GLN A 320 9.62 8.30 0.17
C GLN A 320 8.28 7.46 0.23
N ALA A 321 7.14 7.83 -0.42
CA ALA A 321 5.87 7.02 -0.44
C ALA A 321 4.81 7.18 -1.61
N GLY A 322 3.94 6.16 -1.92
CA GLY A 322 2.77 6.24 -2.89
C GLY A 322 1.91 4.96 -3.31
N PHE A 323 0.69 5.14 -3.92
CA PHE A 323 -0.57 4.28 -3.99
C PHE A 323 -0.94 3.50 -5.34
N GLY A 324 -2.16 2.96 -5.67
CA GLY A 324 -2.47 1.98 -6.81
C GLY A 324 -3.93 1.55 -7.31
N SER A 325 -4.38 0.24 -7.43
CA SER A 325 -5.75 -0.35 -7.78
C SER A 325 -5.96 -1.94 -7.75
N GLY A 326 -7.12 -2.55 -7.35
CA GLY A 326 -7.27 -4.03 -7.00
C GLY A 326 -8.24 -5.03 -7.75
N ILE A 327 -8.38 -6.30 -7.27
CA ILE A 327 -8.89 -7.51 -8.03
C ILE A 327 -10.26 -7.37 -8.71
N VAL A 328 -11.31 -6.97 -8.01
CA VAL A 328 -12.68 -6.93 -8.58
C VAL A 328 -12.75 -5.89 -9.71
N GLY A 329 -11.94 -4.84 -9.63
CA GLY A 329 -11.72 -3.89 -10.72
C GLY A 329 -11.03 -4.52 -11.94
N LEU A 330 -10.04 -5.39 -11.73
CA LEU A 330 -9.37 -6.13 -12.83
C LEU A 330 -10.31 -7.10 -13.53
N TYR A 331 -11.13 -7.86 -12.79
CA TYR A 331 -12.16 -8.72 -13.39
C TYR A 331 -13.24 -7.91 -14.12
N THR A 332 -13.65 -6.76 -13.57
CA THR A 332 -14.61 -5.86 -14.25
C THR A 332 -14.04 -5.31 -15.56
N ALA A 333 -12.77 -4.90 -15.56
CA ALA A 333 -12.07 -4.48 -16.79
C ALA A 333 -11.90 -5.63 -17.80
N TRP A 334 -11.64 -6.87 -17.33
CA TRP A 334 -11.67 -8.07 -18.18
C TRP A 334 -13.04 -8.25 -18.84
N CYS A 335 -14.14 -8.25 -18.07
CA CYS A 335 -15.49 -8.43 -18.64
C CYS A 335 -15.89 -7.31 -19.61
N LEU A 336 -15.47 -6.06 -19.35
CA LEU A 336 -15.67 -4.93 -20.27
C LEU A 336 -15.00 -5.16 -21.62
N VAL A 337 -13.76 -5.66 -21.65
CA VAL A 337 -13.05 -5.97 -22.91
C VAL A 337 -13.60 -7.24 -23.56
N HIS A 338 -13.72 -8.32 -22.81
CA HIS A 338 -13.93 -9.66 -23.36
C HIS A 338 -15.39 -10.00 -23.62
N TYR A 339 -16.34 -9.45 -22.85
CA TYR A 339 -17.76 -9.78 -22.99
C TYR A 339 -18.57 -8.60 -23.56
N ALA A 340 -18.49 -7.40 -22.97
CA ALA A 340 -19.16 -6.19 -23.53
C ALA A 340 -18.40 -5.49 -24.68
N LYS A 341 -17.26 -6.04 -25.11
CA LYS A 341 -16.46 -5.61 -26.29
C LYS A 341 -16.08 -4.12 -26.32
N ILE A 342 -15.90 -3.51 -25.15
CA ILE A 342 -15.48 -2.12 -25.03
C ILE A 342 -13.99 -2.01 -25.41
N SER A 343 -13.66 -1.04 -26.26
CA SER A 343 -12.26 -0.78 -26.66
C SER A 343 -11.40 -0.58 -25.39
N PRO A 344 -10.31 -1.36 -25.20
CA PRO A 344 -9.45 -1.24 -24.02
C PRO A 344 -8.96 0.19 -23.76
N SER A 345 -8.67 0.95 -24.82
CA SER A 345 -8.26 2.37 -24.79
C SER A 345 -9.25 3.30 -24.09
N ASN A 346 -10.51 2.89 -23.98
CA ASN A 346 -11.60 3.65 -23.37
C ASN A 346 -11.87 3.20 -21.92
N ILE A 347 -11.16 2.17 -21.44
CA ILE A 347 -11.24 1.67 -20.07
C ILE A 347 -10.06 2.25 -19.28
N GLN A 348 -10.36 2.82 -18.11
CA GLN A 348 -9.36 3.39 -17.22
C GLN A 348 -9.64 2.96 -15.77
N ILE A 349 -8.69 2.28 -15.16
CA ILE A 349 -8.76 1.83 -13.76
C ILE A 349 -8.06 2.87 -12.88
N ILE A 350 -8.74 3.35 -11.83
CA ILE A 350 -8.31 4.44 -10.95
C ILE A 350 -8.58 4.02 -9.49
N ALA A 351 -7.58 3.91 -8.61
CA ALA A 351 -7.78 3.55 -7.19
C ALA A 351 -6.51 3.73 -6.28
N GLU A 352 -6.37 2.91 -5.22
CA GLU A 352 -5.43 3.14 -4.10
C GLU A 352 -4.32 2.08 -3.84
N PHE A 353 -4.36 0.83 -4.33
CA PHE A 353 -3.20 -0.13 -4.18
C PHE A 353 -3.15 -1.19 -5.31
N LEU A 354 -2.07 -1.22 -6.12
CA LEU A 354 -1.94 -1.85 -7.46
C LEU A 354 -1.37 -3.29 -7.36
N PRO A 355 -1.52 -4.15 -8.39
CA PRO A 355 -0.76 -5.39 -8.47
C PRO A 355 0.75 -5.13 -8.43
N GLY A 356 1.37 -5.58 -7.34
CA GLY A 356 2.75 -5.29 -6.97
C GLY A 356 2.88 -4.58 -5.61
N ASP A 357 1.86 -3.81 -5.23
CA ASP A 357 1.74 -3.17 -3.93
C ASP A 357 1.12 -4.17 -2.91
N GLN A 358 1.37 -3.94 -1.62
CA GLN A 358 0.68 -4.58 -0.50
C GLN A 358 0.16 -3.47 0.44
N SER A 359 -0.99 -3.67 1.08
CA SER A 359 -1.52 -2.76 2.11
C SER A 359 -2.66 -3.43 2.87
N ILE A 360 -2.87 -3.14 4.14
CA ILE A 360 -4.04 -3.64 4.89
C ILE A 360 -5.39 -3.20 4.25
N ASN A 361 -5.40 -2.06 3.58
CA ASN A 361 -6.55 -1.54 2.83
C ASN A 361 -6.72 -2.20 1.44
N PHE A 362 -5.80 -3.08 1.05
CA PHE A 362 -5.81 -3.82 -0.21
C PHE A 362 -5.93 -5.32 0.05
N THR A 363 -7.16 -5.85 0.13
CA THR A 363 -7.39 -7.27 0.46
C THR A 363 -6.71 -8.27 -0.50
N SER A 364 -6.60 -7.94 -1.79
CA SER A 364 -6.37 -8.94 -2.84
C SER A 364 -5.04 -9.72 -2.74
N PRO A 365 -3.88 -9.12 -2.43
CA PRO A 365 -2.62 -9.86 -2.28
C PRO A 365 -2.60 -10.83 -1.10
N TRP A 366 -3.32 -10.50 -0.02
CA TRP A 366 -3.38 -11.29 1.22
C TRP A 366 -4.23 -12.57 1.11
N ALA A 367 -5.02 -12.71 0.05
CA ALA A 367 -5.87 -13.87 -0.13
C ALA A 367 -5.03 -15.17 -0.21
N GLY A 368 -5.52 -16.23 0.45
CA GLY A 368 -4.98 -17.58 0.30
C GLY A 368 -5.11 -18.06 -1.15
N GLY A 369 -6.29 -17.83 -1.74
CA GLY A 369 -6.51 -17.86 -3.18
C GLY A 369 -6.98 -19.21 -3.71
N ASN A 370 -8.27 -19.50 -3.61
CA ASN A 370 -8.91 -20.57 -4.37
C ASN A 370 -10.37 -20.25 -4.68
N PHE A 371 -10.96 -21.04 -5.57
CA PHE A 371 -12.40 -21.27 -5.58
C PHE A 371 -12.73 -22.29 -4.48
N SER A 372 -13.57 -21.92 -3.53
CA SER A 372 -14.14 -22.78 -2.49
C SER A 372 -15.66 -22.75 -2.61
N CYS A 373 -16.41 -23.49 -1.80
CA CYS A 373 -17.88 -23.51 -1.88
C CYS A 373 -18.54 -22.70 -0.74
N ILE A 374 -17.99 -21.51 -0.45
CA ILE A 374 -18.33 -20.68 0.73
C ILE A 374 -19.23 -19.46 0.46
N SER A 375 -19.66 -19.25 -0.78
CA SER A 375 -20.66 -18.21 -1.08
C SER A 375 -21.99 -18.51 -0.35
N PRO A 376 -22.86 -17.52 -0.09
CA PRO A 376 -24.17 -17.80 0.49
C PRO A 376 -25.03 -18.70 -0.42
N ASP A 377 -26.10 -19.28 0.12
CA ASP A 377 -27.05 -20.12 -0.63
C ASP A 377 -28.14 -19.27 -1.33
N ASP A 378 -27.73 -18.17 -1.97
CA ASP A 378 -28.60 -17.26 -2.72
C ASP A 378 -28.43 -17.45 -4.23
N SER A 379 -29.48 -17.18 -5.02
CA SER A 379 -29.50 -17.41 -6.47
C SER A 379 -28.34 -16.72 -7.19
N ASP A 380 -28.10 -15.47 -6.83
CA ASP A 380 -27.23 -14.56 -7.55
C ASP A 380 -25.76 -14.94 -7.31
N THR A 381 -25.35 -15.14 -6.04
CA THR A 381 -23.98 -15.56 -5.73
C THR A 381 -23.69 -16.99 -6.22
N LEU A 382 -24.68 -17.89 -6.25
CA LEU A 382 -24.52 -19.22 -6.87
C LEU A 382 -24.29 -19.15 -8.38
N GLU A 383 -24.89 -18.18 -9.09
CA GLU A 383 -24.57 -17.92 -10.50
C GLU A 383 -23.19 -17.27 -10.67
N TYR A 384 -22.80 -16.33 -9.79
CA TYR A 384 -21.48 -15.69 -9.86
C TYR A 384 -20.33 -16.68 -9.64
N ASP A 385 -20.50 -17.62 -8.70
CA ASP A 385 -19.59 -18.75 -8.47
C ASP A 385 -19.49 -19.63 -9.73
N LYS A 386 -20.63 -20.09 -10.26
CA LYS A 386 -20.71 -20.93 -11.46
C LYS A 386 -20.05 -20.29 -12.67
N PHE A 387 -20.33 -19.00 -12.92
CA PHE A 387 -19.72 -18.24 -14.01
C PHE A 387 -18.21 -18.16 -13.83
N THR A 388 -17.73 -17.78 -12.64
CA THR A 388 -16.30 -17.64 -12.36
C THR A 388 -15.55 -18.96 -12.54
N TYR A 389 -16.04 -20.05 -11.94
CA TYR A 389 -15.42 -21.37 -12.05
C TYR A 389 -15.29 -21.83 -13.51
N THR A 390 -16.31 -21.59 -14.33
CA THR A 390 -16.34 -22.02 -15.73
C THR A 390 -15.47 -21.15 -16.65
N HIS A 391 -15.37 -19.84 -16.40
CA HIS A 391 -14.66 -18.89 -17.27
C HIS A 391 -13.21 -18.59 -16.87
N LEU A 392 -12.75 -18.96 -15.66
CA LEU A 392 -11.34 -18.85 -15.26
C LEU A 392 -10.36 -19.61 -16.20
N GLU A 393 -10.83 -20.64 -16.91
CA GLU A 393 -10.09 -21.33 -17.98
C GLU A 393 -9.79 -20.42 -19.18
N GLU A 394 -10.73 -19.57 -19.59
CA GLU A 394 -10.54 -18.60 -20.68
C GLU A 394 -9.47 -17.57 -20.30
N LEU A 395 -9.61 -17.00 -19.11
CA LEU A 395 -8.68 -16.03 -18.55
C LEU A 395 -7.27 -16.64 -18.41
N LYS A 396 -7.15 -17.88 -17.92
CA LYS A 396 -5.88 -18.61 -17.87
C LYS A 396 -5.25 -18.82 -19.25
N ARG A 397 -6.03 -19.08 -20.31
CA ARG A 397 -5.49 -19.21 -21.68
C ARG A 397 -4.93 -17.88 -22.18
N ALA A 398 -5.61 -16.77 -21.91
CA ALA A 398 -5.19 -15.44 -22.35
C ALA A 398 -3.96 -14.90 -21.61
N LEU A 399 -3.85 -15.16 -20.30
CA LEU A 399 -2.66 -14.81 -19.51
C LEU A 399 -1.48 -15.76 -19.74
N GLY A 400 -1.70 -16.92 -20.36
CA GLY A 400 -0.74 -18.00 -20.52
C GLY A 400 -0.69 -18.95 -19.32
N SER A 401 -0.05 -20.11 -19.50
CA SER A 401 -0.03 -21.19 -18.50
C SER A 401 0.55 -20.76 -17.14
N ASN A 402 1.69 -20.06 -17.15
CA ASN A 402 2.42 -19.58 -15.97
C ASN A 402 1.86 -18.25 -15.41
N CYS A 403 0.53 -18.11 -15.32
CA CYS A 403 -0.10 -16.88 -14.83
C CYS A 403 -0.37 -16.85 -13.33
N GLY A 404 -0.02 -17.91 -12.58
CA GLY A 404 -0.36 -18.01 -11.15
C GLY A 404 -1.79 -18.55 -10.89
N LEU A 405 -2.39 -19.26 -11.85
CA LEU A 405 -3.70 -19.90 -11.75
C LEU A 405 -3.61 -21.35 -12.27
N GLU A 406 -4.10 -22.33 -11.50
CA GLU A 406 -4.03 -23.76 -11.83
C GLU A 406 -5.20 -24.54 -11.19
N MET A 407 -5.51 -25.73 -11.72
CA MET A 407 -6.50 -26.63 -11.13
C MET A 407 -5.82 -27.63 -10.18
N LYS A 408 -6.35 -27.80 -8.97
CA LYS A 408 -5.91 -28.79 -7.96
C LYS A 408 -7.10 -29.59 -7.42
N PRO A 409 -6.92 -30.83 -6.93
CA PRO A 409 -7.95 -31.52 -6.14
C PRO A 409 -8.33 -30.72 -4.90
N SER A 410 -9.60 -30.76 -4.49
CA SER A 410 -10.10 -30.17 -3.25
C SER A 410 -10.95 -31.18 -2.48
N THR A 411 -10.81 -31.19 -1.16
CA THR A 411 -11.71 -31.85 -0.21
C THR A 411 -12.23 -30.81 0.76
N GLU A 412 -13.54 -30.58 0.76
CA GLU A 412 -14.19 -29.59 1.63
C GLU A 412 -15.21 -30.25 2.55
N PHE A 413 -15.26 -29.79 3.79
CA PHE A 413 -16.13 -30.26 4.86
C PHE A 413 -16.91 -29.09 5.48
N TRP A 414 -18.15 -29.34 5.90
CA TRP A 414 -18.96 -28.42 6.69
C TRP A 414 -19.48 -29.12 7.94
N ASP A 415 -19.43 -28.42 9.07
CA ASP A 415 -19.99 -28.89 10.34
C ASP A 415 -21.53 -28.87 10.34
N GLU A 416 -22.14 -28.08 9.44
CA GLU A 416 -23.57 -28.02 9.16
C GLU A 416 -23.86 -28.36 7.68
N TYR A 417 -25.11 -28.73 7.33
CA TYR A 417 -25.44 -29.02 5.93
C TYR A 417 -25.56 -27.72 5.11
N PRO A 418 -24.78 -27.52 4.02
CA PRO A 418 -24.64 -26.21 3.38
C PRO A 418 -25.74 -25.82 2.38
N GLY A 419 -26.86 -26.55 2.35
CA GLY A 419 -28.07 -26.25 1.56
C GLY A 419 -28.22 -27.03 0.24
N ASP A 420 -29.44 -27.49 -0.05
CA ASP A 420 -29.72 -28.26 -1.27
C ASP A 420 -29.55 -27.45 -2.55
N ALA A 421 -29.89 -26.15 -2.55
CA ALA A 421 -29.75 -25.29 -3.73
C ALA A 421 -28.27 -25.16 -4.14
N LYS A 422 -27.40 -24.84 -3.19
CA LYS A 422 -25.94 -24.86 -3.34
C LYS A 422 -25.42 -26.21 -3.82
N ILE A 423 -25.73 -27.31 -3.13
CA ILE A 423 -25.22 -28.64 -3.52
C ILE A 423 -25.65 -29.02 -4.94
N ASN A 424 -26.90 -28.72 -5.34
CA ASN A 424 -27.36 -28.96 -6.71
C ASN A 424 -26.68 -28.04 -7.74
N SER A 425 -26.45 -26.77 -7.40
CA SER A 425 -25.70 -25.82 -8.26
C SER A 425 -24.27 -26.30 -8.49
N LEU A 426 -23.52 -26.56 -7.41
CA LEU A 426 -22.13 -27.04 -7.42
C LEU A 426 -21.96 -28.31 -8.26
N LYS A 427 -22.84 -29.30 -8.05
CA LYS A 427 -22.88 -30.55 -8.82
C LYS A 427 -23.06 -30.33 -10.32
N GLY A 428 -23.67 -29.21 -10.73
CA GLY A 428 -23.90 -28.86 -12.13
C GLY A 428 -22.68 -28.32 -12.89
N TYR A 429 -21.56 -27.99 -12.23
CA TYR A 429 -20.37 -27.44 -12.91
C TYR A 429 -19.01 -27.85 -12.33
N LEU A 430 -18.92 -28.31 -11.08
CA LEU A 430 -17.63 -28.71 -10.49
C LEU A 430 -17.08 -30.00 -11.14
N LYS A 431 -15.87 -29.91 -11.68
CA LYS A 431 -15.16 -31.06 -12.25
C LYS A 431 -14.85 -32.09 -11.16
N ASN A 432 -15.06 -33.38 -11.47
CA ASN A 432 -14.82 -34.50 -10.56
C ASN A 432 -15.58 -34.42 -9.23
N PHE A 433 -16.75 -33.76 -9.23
CA PHE A 433 -17.60 -33.64 -8.04
C PHE A 433 -18.08 -35.01 -7.52
N SER A 434 -17.90 -35.24 -6.21
CA SER A 434 -18.41 -36.40 -5.49
C SER A 434 -18.71 -36.03 -4.04
N VAL A 435 -19.77 -36.63 -3.47
CA VAL A 435 -20.14 -36.47 -2.06
C VAL A 435 -19.43 -37.54 -1.23
N ILE A 436 -18.86 -37.15 -0.09
CA ILE A 436 -18.16 -38.05 0.82
C ILE A 436 -19.21 -38.83 1.63
N LYS A 437 -19.04 -40.16 1.77
CA LYS A 437 -19.99 -40.98 2.54
C LYS A 437 -20.00 -40.54 4.00
N LYS A 438 -21.15 -40.60 4.68
CA LYS A 438 -21.27 -40.26 6.11
C LYS A 438 -20.32 -41.04 7.03
N SER A 439 -19.95 -42.26 6.64
CA SER A 439 -18.96 -43.12 7.32
C SER A 439 -17.49 -42.71 7.10
N GLU A 440 -17.22 -41.78 6.18
CA GLU A 440 -15.90 -41.28 5.81
C GLU A 440 -15.69 -39.81 6.24
N LEU A 441 -16.68 -39.20 6.91
CA LEU A 441 -16.62 -37.83 7.42
C LEU A 441 -15.84 -37.75 8.76
N PRO A 442 -15.04 -36.70 9.00
CA PRO A 442 -14.43 -36.45 10.30
C PRO A 442 -15.47 -36.20 11.41
N SER A 443 -15.06 -36.36 12.67
CA SER A 443 -15.94 -36.08 13.82
C SER A 443 -16.42 -34.62 13.82
N GLY A 444 -17.72 -34.43 14.02
CA GLY A 444 -18.41 -33.13 13.99
C GLY A 444 -18.69 -32.57 12.59
N VAL A 445 -18.39 -33.29 11.51
CA VAL A 445 -18.69 -32.86 10.13
C VAL A 445 -20.05 -33.43 9.70
N ALA A 446 -20.99 -32.56 9.31
CA ALA A 446 -22.30 -32.98 8.80
C ALA A 446 -22.26 -33.33 7.30
N TYR A 447 -21.42 -32.65 6.52
CA TYR A 447 -21.34 -32.85 5.07
C TYR A 447 -19.93 -32.65 4.52
N GLY A 448 -19.63 -33.28 3.37
CA GLY A 448 -18.36 -33.06 2.70
C GLY A 448 -18.35 -33.51 1.24
N ILE A 449 -17.52 -32.86 0.43
CA ILE A 449 -17.38 -33.12 -1.00
C ILE A 449 -15.91 -33.21 -1.42
N LYS A 450 -15.67 -33.88 -2.55
CA LYS A 450 -14.40 -33.86 -3.28
C LYS A 450 -14.66 -33.37 -4.71
N PHE A 451 -13.77 -32.54 -5.22
CA PHE A 451 -13.85 -31.98 -6.58
C PHE A 451 -12.46 -31.52 -7.05
N THR A 452 -12.36 -30.97 -8.26
CA THR A 452 -11.17 -30.24 -8.71
C THR A 452 -11.49 -28.75 -8.78
N THR A 453 -10.63 -27.91 -8.20
CA THR A 453 -10.86 -26.48 -8.01
C THR A 453 -9.71 -25.61 -8.51
N TRP A 454 -10.01 -24.33 -8.74
CA TRP A 454 -9.01 -23.31 -9.09
C TRP A 454 -8.26 -22.84 -7.86
N ASN A 455 -6.92 -22.84 -7.93
CA ASN A 455 -6.05 -22.17 -6.97
C ASN A 455 -5.33 -20.99 -7.63
N PHE A 456 -5.06 -19.96 -6.83
CA PHE A 456 -4.40 -18.73 -7.21
C PHE A 456 -3.15 -18.51 -6.37
N TYR A 457 -2.07 -18.08 -7.01
CA TYR A 457 -1.00 -17.34 -6.33
C TYR A 457 -1.32 -15.85 -6.47
N CYS A 458 -2.20 -15.34 -5.59
CA CYS A 458 -2.87 -14.05 -5.75
C CYS A 458 -1.93 -12.86 -6.13
N PRO A 459 -0.81 -12.59 -5.45
CA PRO A 459 0.13 -11.52 -5.84
C PRO A 459 0.79 -11.70 -7.22
N PHE A 460 0.94 -12.92 -7.72
CA PHE A 460 1.47 -13.18 -9.06
C PHE A 460 0.37 -13.08 -10.12
N PHE A 461 -0.79 -13.68 -9.87
CA PHE A 461 -1.98 -13.60 -10.74
C PHE A 461 -2.44 -12.17 -10.99
N LEU A 462 -2.52 -11.34 -9.94
CA LEU A 462 -2.82 -9.91 -10.04
C LEU A 462 -1.89 -9.18 -11.03
N ARG A 463 -0.58 -9.47 -10.96
CA ARG A 463 0.43 -8.81 -11.81
C ARG A 463 0.33 -9.25 -13.26
N ASN A 464 0.09 -10.55 -13.50
CA ASN A 464 -0.13 -11.06 -14.86
C ASN A 464 -1.42 -10.51 -15.48
N LEU A 465 -2.52 -10.46 -14.73
CA LEU A 465 -3.80 -9.90 -15.19
C LEU A 465 -3.69 -8.40 -15.51
N ARG A 466 -2.99 -7.62 -14.67
CA ARG A 466 -2.66 -6.22 -14.98
C ARG A 466 -1.83 -6.09 -16.26
N ALA A 467 -0.70 -6.80 -16.36
CA ALA A 467 0.20 -6.69 -17.51
C ALA A 467 -0.49 -7.07 -18.84
N TYR A 468 -1.44 -8.01 -18.79
CA TYR A 468 -2.29 -8.34 -19.92
C TYR A 468 -3.23 -7.19 -20.31
N LEU A 469 -3.96 -6.61 -19.34
CA LEU A 469 -4.85 -5.47 -19.58
C LEU A 469 -4.09 -4.23 -20.09
N GLU A 470 -2.91 -3.93 -19.51
CA GLU A 470 -1.98 -2.88 -19.98
C GLU A 470 -1.54 -3.15 -21.43
N LYS A 471 -1.18 -4.39 -21.79
CA LYS A 471 -0.82 -4.80 -23.16
C LYS A 471 -1.98 -4.64 -24.15
N LEU A 472 -3.24 -4.73 -23.70
CA LEU A 472 -4.41 -4.43 -24.54
C LEU A 472 -4.67 -2.92 -24.69
N ASN A 473 -3.95 -2.06 -23.96
CA ASN A 473 -4.15 -0.60 -23.82
C ASN A 473 -5.25 -0.17 -22.83
N VAL A 474 -5.63 -1.01 -21.86
CA VAL A 474 -6.38 -0.54 -20.68
C VAL A 474 -5.48 0.39 -19.87
N LYS A 475 -5.98 1.57 -19.53
CA LYS A 475 -5.22 2.59 -18.79
C LYS A 475 -5.28 2.31 -17.29
N PHE A 476 -4.16 2.46 -16.61
CA PHE A 476 -4.06 2.39 -15.14
C PHE A 476 -3.60 3.75 -14.61
N GLN A 477 -4.39 4.37 -13.74
CA GLN A 477 -4.07 5.65 -13.11
C GLN A 477 -3.93 5.46 -11.59
N ARG A 478 -2.81 5.96 -11.07
CA ARG A 478 -2.39 5.79 -9.67
C ARG A 478 -2.95 6.97 -8.84
N LYS A 479 -4.17 6.85 -8.29
CA LYS A 479 -4.91 8.00 -7.70
C LYS A 479 -5.96 7.57 -6.66
N LYS A 480 -5.71 7.88 -5.38
CA LYS A 480 -6.72 7.80 -4.30
C LYS A 480 -7.94 8.65 -4.67
N LEU A 481 -9.12 8.02 -4.71
CA LEU A 481 -10.39 8.71 -4.90
C LEU A 481 -10.99 9.00 -3.53
N THR A 482 -11.44 10.24 -3.35
CA THR A 482 -12.00 10.70 -2.06
C THR A 482 -13.51 10.94 -2.12
N HIS A 483 -14.07 11.11 -3.31
CA HIS A 483 -15.51 11.02 -3.57
C HIS A 483 -15.72 10.26 -4.90
N ILE A 484 -16.73 9.38 -5.00
CA ILE A 484 -16.94 8.51 -6.19
C ILE A 484 -17.07 9.30 -7.50
N SER A 485 -17.60 10.52 -7.45
CA SER A 485 -17.71 11.41 -8.62
C SER A 485 -16.35 11.75 -9.26
N GLN A 486 -15.23 11.61 -8.55
CA GLN A 486 -13.88 11.84 -9.08
C GLN A 486 -13.39 10.76 -10.05
N ALA A 487 -14.12 9.63 -10.16
CA ALA A 487 -13.90 8.63 -11.19
C ALA A 487 -14.46 9.04 -12.57
N TYR A 488 -15.34 10.05 -12.63
CA TYR A 488 -15.79 10.60 -13.92
C TYR A 488 -14.75 11.57 -14.47
N LEU A 489 -14.00 11.06 -15.44
CA LEU A 489 -13.13 11.85 -16.31
C LEU A 489 -13.96 12.46 -17.46
N PRO A 490 -13.41 13.38 -18.26
CA PRO A 490 -14.06 13.82 -19.49
C PRO A 490 -14.46 12.62 -20.36
N HIS A 491 -15.70 12.61 -20.83
CA HIS A 491 -16.30 11.53 -21.62
C HIS A 491 -16.50 10.16 -20.93
N THR A 492 -16.34 10.06 -19.60
CA THR A 492 -16.67 8.82 -18.86
C THR A 492 -18.19 8.56 -18.87
N SER A 493 -18.63 7.56 -19.64
CA SER A 493 -20.04 7.16 -19.72
C SER A 493 -20.56 6.46 -18.46
N ALA A 494 -19.71 5.66 -17.80
CA ALA A 494 -20.05 4.94 -16.57
C ALA A 494 -18.83 4.73 -15.66
N VAL A 495 -19.06 4.59 -14.36
CA VAL A 495 -18.04 4.30 -13.34
C VAL A 495 -18.38 2.99 -12.65
N PHE A 496 -17.40 2.08 -12.57
CA PHE A 496 -17.52 0.83 -11.82
C PHE A 496 -16.81 0.98 -10.46
N ASN A 497 -17.60 1.02 -9.38
CA ASN A 497 -17.10 1.11 -8.02
C ASN A 497 -16.71 -0.27 -7.48
N CYS A 498 -15.43 -0.62 -7.57
CA CYS A 498 -14.88 -1.91 -7.12
C CYS A 498 -13.98 -1.78 -5.87
N THR A 499 -14.31 -0.87 -4.94
CA THR A 499 -13.39 -0.41 -3.86
C THR A 499 -13.31 -1.29 -2.61
N GLY A 500 -14.10 -2.36 -2.50
CA GLY A 500 -14.05 -3.28 -1.35
C GLY A 500 -14.39 -2.57 -0.03
N ASN A 501 -13.50 -2.67 0.97
CA ASN A 501 -13.65 -1.95 2.25
C ASN A 501 -13.68 -0.42 2.08
N GLY A 502 -13.09 0.12 1.01
CA GLY A 502 -13.13 1.55 0.71
C GLY A 502 -14.55 2.10 0.50
N ALA A 503 -15.53 1.25 0.16
CA ALA A 503 -16.92 1.68 0.00
C ALA A 503 -17.60 2.13 1.30
N PHE A 504 -17.07 1.71 2.47
CA PHE A 504 -17.53 2.17 3.78
C PHE A 504 -17.29 3.67 3.98
N SER A 505 -16.12 4.18 3.54
CA SER A 505 -15.66 5.56 3.80
C SER A 505 -15.64 6.46 2.55
N LEU A 506 -15.74 5.90 1.34
CA LEU A 506 -15.76 6.68 0.10
C LEU A 506 -17.01 7.56 0.02
N SER A 507 -16.81 8.89 0.00
CA SER A 507 -17.89 9.86 -0.12
C SER A 507 -18.69 9.67 -1.42
N GLY A 508 -20.00 9.88 -1.32
CA GLY A 508 -20.96 9.54 -2.39
C GLY A 508 -21.24 8.03 -2.51
N VAL A 509 -20.71 7.19 -1.62
CA VAL A 509 -21.07 5.78 -1.48
C VAL A 509 -21.45 5.47 -0.03
N LYS A 510 -20.52 5.68 0.91
CA LYS A 510 -20.71 5.55 2.37
C LYS A 510 -21.57 4.35 2.79
N ASP A 511 -21.25 3.17 2.28
CA ASP A 511 -22.05 1.98 2.57
C ASP A 511 -21.69 1.43 3.96
N SER A 512 -22.41 1.90 4.98
CA SER A 512 -22.27 1.48 6.37
C SER A 512 -22.58 0.00 6.61
N ASN A 513 -23.05 -0.73 5.59
CA ASN A 513 -23.16 -2.19 5.66
C ASN A 513 -21.81 -2.88 5.49
N CYS A 514 -20.76 -2.21 4.99
CA CYS A 514 -19.42 -2.79 4.84
C CYS A 514 -18.67 -2.84 6.18
N TYR A 515 -17.99 -3.96 6.42
CA TYR A 515 -17.17 -4.19 7.62
C TYR A 515 -16.02 -5.16 7.30
N PRO A 516 -14.88 -5.08 8.00
CA PRO A 516 -13.78 -6.01 7.78
C PRO A 516 -14.09 -7.37 8.38
N THR A 517 -13.48 -8.42 7.83
CA THR A 517 -13.33 -9.69 8.53
C THR A 517 -11.88 -10.14 8.44
N ARG A 518 -11.07 -9.73 9.44
CA ARG A 518 -9.64 -10.06 9.53
C ARG A 518 -9.45 -11.58 9.48
N GLY A 519 -8.46 -12.01 8.71
CA GLY A 519 -8.00 -13.40 8.71
C GLY A 519 -6.49 -13.46 8.65
N GLN A 520 -5.90 -14.03 9.69
CA GLN A 520 -4.50 -14.46 9.67
C GLN A 520 -4.34 -15.73 8.85
N VAL A 521 -3.22 -15.80 8.12
CA VAL A 521 -2.73 -16.95 7.37
C VAL A 521 -1.23 -17.10 7.53
N LEU A 522 -0.72 -18.32 7.36
CA LEU A 522 0.70 -18.59 7.20
C LEU A 522 0.97 -19.02 5.76
N VAL A 523 2.12 -18.60 5.24
CA VAL A 523 2.75 -19.19 4.05
C VAL A 523 3.81 -20.18 4.54
N VAL A 524 3.77 -21.43 4.08
CA VAL A 524 4.77 -22.46 4.45
C VAL A 524 5.33 -23.16 3.22
N LYS A 525 6.53 -23.72 3.30
CA LYS A 525 7.12 -24.57 2.23
C LYS A 525 6.59 -25.99 2.37
N ALA A 526 5.76 -26.44 1.44
CA ALA A 526 5.23 -27.81 1.45
C ALA A 526 4.92 -28.33 0.03
N PRO A 527 5.93 -28.47 -0.86
CA PRO A 527 5.73 -28.92 -2.25
C PRO A 527 5.10 -30.33 -2.37
N HIS A 528 5.15 -31.15 -1.32
CA HIS A 528 4.52 -32.48 -1.24
C HIS A 528 2.99 -32.45 -1.05
N ILE A 529 2.42 -31.27 -0.79
CA ILE A 529 0.98 -31.02 -0.72
C ILE A 529 0.52 -30.37 -2.02
N GLN A 530 -0.35 -31.06 -2.76
CA GLN A 530 -0.87 -30.63 -4.07
C GLN A 530 -2.40 -30.72 -4.14
N GLU A 531 -3.07 -30.82 -3.00
CA GLU A 531 -4.53 -30.78 -2.85
C GLU A 531 -4.93 -29.69 -1.85
N ASN A 532 -6.16 -29.19 -1.99
CA ASN A 532 -6.79 -28.34 -0.98
C ASN A 532 -7.50 -29.21 0.06
N ARG A 533 -7.51 -28.72 1.30
CA ARG A 533 -8.27 -29.35 2.38
C ARG A 533 -8.93 -28.28 3.23
N MET A 534 -10.25 -28.32 3.37
CA MET A 534 -11.01 -27.29 4.09
C MET A 534 -12.06 -27.87 5.03
N ARG A 535 -12.29 -27.18 6.15
CA ARG A 535 -13.37 -27.40 7.11
C ARG A 535 -13.95 -26.05 7.53
N TRP A 536 -15.26 -25.90 7.34
CA TRP A 536 -16.03 -24.71 7.66
C TRP A 536 -16.99 -25.00 8.81
N GLY A 537 -16.83 -24.27 9.92
CA GLY A 537 -17.78 -24.25 11.03
C GLY A 537 -18.62 -22.97 11.03
N LEU A 538 -19.39 -22.78 12.10
CA LEU A 538 -20.29 -21.63 12.26
C LEU A 538 -19.54 -20.29 12.38
N ASP A 539 -18.41 -20.28 13.10
CA ASP A 539 -17.61 -19.10 13.43
C ASP A 539 -16.12 -19.23 13.05
N TYR A 540 -15.67 -20.43 12.64
CA TYR A 540 -14.27 -20.73 12.35
C TYR A 540 -14.08 -21.38 10.97
N ALA A 541 -12.85 -21.25 10.44
CA ALA A 541 -12.45 -21.85 9.17
C ALA A 541 -11.04 -22.44 9.28
N THR A 542 -10.89 -23.69 8.83
CA THR A 542 -9.57 -24.33 8.65
C THR A 542 -9.39 -24.64 7.17
N TYR A 543 -8.39 -24.05 6.51
CA TYR A 543 -8.15 -24.23 5.09
C TYR A 543 -6.66 -24.37 4.76
N ILE A 544 -6.39 -25.20 3.77
CA ILE A 544 -5.07 -25.54 3.25
C ILE A 544 -5.13 -25.36 1.73
N ILE A 545 -4.28 -24.50 1.15
CA ILE A 545 -4.33 -24.10 -0.27
C ILE A 545 -2.90 -24.07 -0.86
N PRO A 546 -2.48 -25.05 -1.69
CA PRO A 546 -1.22 -24.99 -2.41
C PRO A 546 -1.27 -23.90 -3.50
N ARG A 547 -0.36 -22.91 -3.42
CA ARG A 547 -0.25 -21.83 -4.41
C ARG A 547 0.44 -22.36 -5.68
N PRO A 548 -0.18 -22.28 -6.86
CA PRO A 548 0.47 -22.72 -8.09
C PRO A 548 1.59 -21.74 -8.52
N HIS A 549 2.58 -22.24 -9.26
CA HIS A 549 3.71 -21.43 -9.77
C HIS A 549 4.51 -20.69 -8.67
N SER A 550 4.51 -21.20 -7.44
CA SER A 550 5.08 -20.55 -6.25
C SER A 550 6.36 -21.19 -5.71
N ASP A 551 6.89 -22.21 -6.40
CA ASP A 551 7.88 -23.16 -5.86
C ASP A 551 7.43 -23.81 -4.52
N GLY A 552 6.19 -24.34 -4.51
CA GLY A 552 5.70 -25.17 -3.41
C GLY A 552 5.29 -24.42 -2.14
N GLN A 553 4.88 -23.15 -2.24
CA GLN A 553 4.19 -22.47 -1.14
C GLN A 553 2.82 -23.10 -0.90
N LEU A 554 2.51 -23.35 0.37
CA LEU A 554 1.22 -23.78 0.88
C LEU A 554 0.68 -22.71 1.83
N ILE A 555 -0.58 -22.33 1.67
CA ILE A 555 -1.26 -21.46 2.62
C ILE A 555 -1.96 -22.32 3.66
N LEU A 556 -1.69 -22.00 4.93
CA LEU A 556 -2.41 -22.50 6.09
C LEU A 556 -3.26 -21.37 6.66
N GLY A 557 -4.52 -21.64 6.98
CA GLY A 557 -5.40 -20.69 7.64
C GLY A 557 -6.61 -21.35 8.30
N GLY A 558 -7.48 -20.58 8.96
CA GLY A 558 -7.31 -19.15 9.25
C GLY A 558 -8.26 -18.68 10.35
N PHE A 559 -8.47 -17.37 10.41
CA PHE A 559 -9.46 -16.73 11.29
C PHE A 559 -10.51 -15.94 10.49
N LEU A 560 -11.69 -15.76 11.10
CA LEU A 560 -12.85 -15.03 10.56
C LEU A 560 -13.30 -13.92 11.53
N GLN A 561 -12.38 -13.05 11.94
CA GLN A 561 -12.63 -12.02 12.95
C GLN A 561 -13.38 -10.82 12.35
N LYS A 562 -14.71 -10.86 12.48
CA LYS A 562 -15.62 -9.76 12.14
C LYS A 562 -15.29 -8.49 12.94
N ASP A 563 -15.45 -7.33 12.30
CA ASP A 563 -15.25 -5.98 12.84
C ASP A 563 -13.83 -5.68 13.38
N ASN A 564 -12.88 -6.61 13.26
CA ASN A 564 -11.48 -6.39 13.56
C ASN A 564 -10.76 -5.72 12.37
N TRP A 565 -10.16 -4.56 12.62
CA TRP A 565 -9.47 -3.73 11.63
C TRP A 565 -7.93 -3.85 11.66
N THR A 566 -7.32 -4.61 12.58
CA THR A 566 -5.85 -4.60 12.70
C THR A 566 -5.12 -5.37 11.59
N ALA A 567 -3.95 -4.87 11.21
CA ALA A 567 -2.96 -5.53 10.38
C ALA A 567 -2.04 -6.49 11.17
N ASP A 568 -2.06 -6.41 12.51
CA ASP A 568 -1.19 -7.21 13.38
C ASP A 568 -1.35 -8.72 13.12
N THR A 569 -0.30 -9.48 13.43
CA THR A 569 -0.36 -10.95 13.51
C THR A 569 -0.02 -11.42 14.92
N PHE A 570 -0.68 -12.50 15.34
CA PHE A 570 -0.60 -13.03 16.70
C PHE A 570 -0.03 -14.45 16.69
N ASP A 571 0.96 -14.72 17.53
CA ASP A 571 1.65 -16.02 17.58
C ASP A 571 0.70 -17.16 18.03
N GLU A 572 -0.21 -16.90 18.97
CA GLU A 572 -1.26 -17.84 19.38
C GLU A 572 -2.19 -18.24 18.22
N GLU A 573 -2.56 -17.29 17.35
CA GLU A 573 -3.31 -17.60 16.12
C GLU A 573 -2.47 -18.45 15.15
N SER A 574 -1.16 -18.22 15.08
CA SER A 574 -0.27 -19.02 14.22
C SER A 574 -0.13 -20.46 14.71
N LYS A 575 0.08 -20.65 16.02
CA LYS A 575 0.10 -21.96 16.68
C LYS A 575 -1.21 -22.72 16.45
N ASP A 576 -2.35 -22.04 16.61
CA ASP A 576 -3.67 -22.62 16.37
C ASP A 576 -3.90 -23.00 14.90
N ILE A 577 -3.54 -22.14 13.93
CA ILE A 577 -3.62 -22.46 12.51
C ILE A 577 -2.78 -23.70 12.17
N ILE A 578 -1.52 -23.77 12.66
CA ILE A 578 -0.66 -24.95 12.44
C ILE A 578 -1.31 -26.20 13.05
N LYS A 579 -1.80 -26.12 14.29
CA LYS A 579 -2.46 -27.22 15.00
C LYS A 579 -3.70 -27.72 14.26
N ARG A 580 -4.60 -26.82 13.84
CA ARG A 580 -5.84 -27.19 13.12
C ARG A 580 -5.56 -27.72 11.72
N THR A 581 -4.67 -27.10 10.96
CA THR A 581 -4.35 -27.56 9.60
C THR A 581 -3.61 -28.89 9.59
N THR A 582 -2.65 -29.12 10.49
CA THR A 582 -1.97 -30.42 10.63
C THR A 582 -2.90 -31.52 11.13
N ALA A 583 -3.85 -31.23 12.02
CA ALA A 583 -4.90 -32.18 12.39
C ALA A 583 -5.86 -32.50 11.22
N LEU A 584 -6.16 -31.52 10.37
CA LEU A 584 -7.07 -31.68 9.21
C LEU A 584 -6.40 -32.37 8.01
N LEU A 585 -5.08 -32.20 7.84
CA LEU A 585 -4.26 -32.90 6.85
C LEU A 585 -2.91 -33.30 7.46
N PRO A 586 -2.83 -34.45 8.17
CA PRO A 586 -1.59 -34.91 8.82
C PRO A 586 -0.39 -35.02 7.87
N LYS A 587 -0.64 -35.23 6.57
CA LYS A 587 0.37 -35.26 5.50
C LYS A 587 1.26 -34.01 5.45
N ILE A 588 0.83 -32.87 6.00
CA ILE A 588 1.67 -31.69 6.13
C ILE A 588 2.96 -32.02 6.92
N LEU A 589 2.84 -32.88 7.95
CA LEU A 589 3.93 -33.32 8.82
C LEU A 589 4.84 -34.41 8.20
N ASP A 590 4.59 -34.87 6.98
CA ASP A 590 5.53 -35.72 6.22
C ASP A 590 6.91 -35.04 6.03
N LYS A 591 6.98 -33.72 6.24
CA LYS A 591 8.18 -32.89 6.24
C LYS A 591 8.11 -31.84 7.36
N PRO A 592 9.26 -31.29 7.82
CA PRO A 592 9.26 -30.14 8.72
C PRO A 592 8.49 -28.95 8.15
N ILE A 593 7.76 -28.21 9.00
CA ILE A 593 7.01 -27.02 8.60
C ILE A 593 7.96 -25.81 8.62
N GLU A 594 8.45 -25.44 7.44
CA GLU A 594 9.17 -24.19 7.20
C GLU A 594 8.17 -23.06 6.96
N VAL A 595 8.02 -22.13 7.92
CA VAL A 595 7.16 -20.95 7.78
C VAL A 595 7.90 -19.86 7.01
N LEU A 596 7.36 -19.51 5.85
CA LEU A 596 7.90 -18.49 4.93
C LEU A 596 7.35 -17.09 5.20
N GLY A 597 6.30 -16.97 6.01
CA GLY A 597 5.71 -15.70 6.43
C GLY A 597 4.34 -15.86 7.08
N VAL A 598 3.91 -14.83 7.81
CA VAL A 598 2.58 -14.72 8.44
C VAL A 598 1.97 -13.40 8.00
N ALA A 599 0.68 -13.38 7.68
CA ALA A 599 -0.01 -12.15 7.25
C ALA A 599 -1.46 -12.13 7.73
N ALA A 600 -1.99 -10.92 7.97
CA ALA A 600 -3.41 -10.70 8.26
C ALA A 600 -4.03 -9.80 7.18
N GLY A 601 -5.13 -10.26 6.57
CA GLY A 601 -5.87 -9.50 5.56
C GLY A 601 -7.30 -9.18 5.99
N LEU A 602 -7.77 -7.96 5.73
CA LEU A 602 -9.16 -7.57 5.97
C LEU A 602 -10.04 -7.94 4.77
N ARG A 603 -10.86 -8.98 4.92
CA ARG A 603 -11.89 -9.32 3.92
C ARG A 603 -12.95 -8.21 3.85
N PRO A 604 -13.38 -7.75 2.66
CA PRO A 604 -14.38 -6.69 2.53
C PRO A 604 -15.80 -7.27 2.64
N SER A 605 -16.18 -7.64 3.85
CA SER A 605 -17.50 -8.19 4.15
C SER A 605 -18.57 -7.09 4.11
N ARG A 606 -19.83 -7.49 3.92
CA ARG A 606 -20.96 -6.57 3.87
C ARG A 606 -22.24 -7.24 4.35
N TYR A 607 -23.04 -6.56 5.18
CA TYR A 607 -24.38 -7.04 5.56
C TYR A 607 -25.28 -7.08 4.31
N GLY A 608 -26.02 -8.18 4.13
CA GLY A 608 -26.76 -8.43 2.89
C GLY A 608 -25.87 -8.81 1.69
N GLY A 609 -24.60 -9.16 1.90
CA GLY A 609 -23.70 -9.65 0.85
C GLY A 609 -23.21 -8.56 -0.11
N ALA A 610 -22.71 -9.01 -1.26
CA ALA A 610 -22.09 -8.14 -2.25
C ALA A 610 -23.11 -7.22 -2.93
N ARG A 611 -22.75 -5.94 -3.08
CA ARG A 611 -23.59 -4.92 -3.73
C ARG A 611 -23.24 -4.81 -5.20
N ILE A 612 -24.14 -5.30 -6.05
CA ILE A 612 -24.01 -5.29 -7.51
C ILE A 612 -25.27 -4.70 -8.13
N GLU A 613 -25.25 -3.38 -8.33
CA GLU A 613 -26.41 -2.60 -8.76
C GLU A 613 -25.97 -1.42 -9.66
N ALA A 614 -26.89 -0.93 -10.47
CA ALA A 614 -26.72 0.31 -11.24
C ALA A 614 -27.48 1.45 -10.55
N GLN A 615 -26.86 2.63 -10.50
CA GLN A 615 -27.44 3.87 -9.99
C GLN A 615 -27.13 5.01 -10.96
N VAL A 616 -28.13 5.83 -11.31
CA VAL A 616 -27.92 7.06 -12.10
C VAL A 616 -28.00 8.27 -11.17
N ILE A 617 -26.95 9.09 -11.16
CA ILE A 617 -26.86 10.35 -10.41
C ILE A 617 -26.41 11.44 -11.38
N GLU A 618 -27.13 12.56 -11.48
CA GLU A 618 -26.77 13.70 -12.36
C GLU A 618 -26.41 13.27 -13.81
N ASN A 619 -27.27 12.45 -14.42
CA ASN A 619 -27.10 11.84 -15.75
C ASN A 619 -25.85 10.95 -15.91
N LYS A 620 -25.20 10.53 -14.82
CA LYS A 620 -24.02 9.66 -14.81
C LYS A 620 -24.36 8.30 -14.20
N LEU A 621 -23.96 7.23 -14.88
CA LEU A 621 -24.18 5.85 -14.46
C LEU A 621 -23.04 5.38 -13.54
N ILE A 622 -23.34 5.11 -12.26
CA ILE A 622 -22.46 4.37 -11.35
C ILE A 622 -22.96 2.91 -11.35
N ILE A 623 -22.03 1.97 -11.33
CA ILE A 623 -22.30 0.55 -11.09
C ILE A 623 -21.46 0.12 -9.90
N HIS A 624 -22.09 -0.44 -8.88
CA HIS A 624 -21.39 -0.97 -7.71
C HIS A 624 -20.98 -2.42 -7.94
N ASN A 625 -19.82 -2.81 -7.42
CA ASN A 625 -19.33 -4.19 -7.44
C ASN A 625 -18.34 -4.41 -6.27
N TYR A 626 -18.85 -4.48 -5.03
CA TYR A 626 -18.04 -4.63 -3.81
C TYR A 626 -18.79 -5.39 -2.70
N GLY A 627 -18.16 -5.59 -1.54
CA GLY A 627 -18.75 -6.35 -0.42
C GLY A 627 -18.58 -7.87 -0.51
N ALA A 628 -17.60 -8.35 -1.29
CA ALA A 628 -17.40 -9.76 -1.64
C ALA A 628 -16.83 -10.66 -0.51
N GLY A 629 -16.67 -10.16 0.72
CA GLY A 629 -16.22 -10.94 1.87
C GLY A 629 -14.98 -11.81 1.59
N GLY A 630 -15.09 -13.10 1.87
CA GLY A 630 -14.04 -14.08 1.57
C GLY A 630 -14.01 -14.60 0.13
N TYR A 631 -15.06 -14.39 -0.66
CA TYR A 631 -15.29 -15.06 -1.95
C TYR A 631 -14.95 -14.19 -3.18
N GLY A 632 -14.30 -13.03 -3.00
CA GLY A 632 -13.94 -12.11 -4.10
C GLY A 632 -13.01 -12.66 -5.20
N TYR A 633 -12.35 -13.80 -4.99
CA TYR A 633 -11.64 -14.55 -6.05
C TYR A 633 -12.48 -15.68 -6.68
N GLN A 634 -13.42 -16.22 -5.92
CA GLN A 634 -14.28 -17.37 -6.22
C GLN A 634 -15.51 -16.97 -7.04
N ALA A 635 -16.16 -15.85 -6.70
CA ALA A 635 -17.33 -15.30 -7.39
C ALA A 635 -16.99 -14.08 -8.27
N GLY A 636 -15.82 -13.47 -8.07
CA GLY A 636 -15.52 -12.10 -8.53
C GLY A 636 -15.59 -11.87 -10.04
N LEU A 637 -15.45 -12.91 -10.87
CA LEU A 637 -15.54 -12.80 -12.34
C LEU A 637 -17.01 -12.83 -12.80
N GLY A 638 -17.87 -13.60 -12.13
CA GLY A 638 -19.32 -13.57 -12.32
C GLY A 638 -19.96 -12.30 -11.75
N MET A 639 -19.47 -11.82 -10.60
CA MET A 639 -19.84 -10.50 -10.07
C MET A 639 -19.49 -9.38 -11.07
N ALA A 640 -18.29 -9.46 -11.68
CA ALA A 640 -17.87 -8.57 -12.75
C ALA A 640 -18.72 -8.68 -14.01
N GLN A 641 -19.13 -9.89 -14.42
CA GLN A 641 -20.06 -10.04 -15.54
C GLN A 641 -21.42 -9.40 -15.23
N ARG A 642 -22.00 -9.65 -14.05
CA ARG A 642 -23.28 -9.05 -13.65
C ARG A 642 -23.23 -7.52 -13.64
N ALA A 643 -22.12 -6.94 -13.16
CA ALA A 643 -21.89 -5.50 -13.24
C ALA A 643 -21.86 -4.99 -14.69
N VAL A 644 -21.28 -5.77 -15.61
CA VAL A 644 -21.24 -5.45 -17.05
C VAL A 644 -22.60 -5.66 -17.74
N ASP A 645 -23.41 -6.64 -17.34
CA ASP A 645 -24.79 -6.79 -17.81
C ASP A 645 -25.63 -5.56 -17.42
N LEU A 646 -25.46 -5.06 -16.19
CA LEU A 646 -26.10 -3.84 -15.69
C LEU A 646 -25.66 -2.60 -16.47
N PHE A 647 -24.41 -2.53 -16.93
CA PHE A 647 -23.95 -1.47 -17.84
C PHE A 647 -24.68 -1.53 -19.17
N ASP A 648 -24.75 -2.70 -19.79
CA ASP A 648 -25.38 -2.88 -21.10
C ASP A 648 -26.89 -2.59 -21.04
N GLN A 649 -27.57 -3.00 -19.98
CA GLN A 649 -28.98 -2.66 -19.71
C GLN A 649 -29.22 -1.14 -19.58
N ASN A 650 -28.26 -0.38 -19.04
CA ASN A 650 -28.38 1.05 -18.81
C ASN A 650 -27.79 1.94 -19.94
N LYS A 651 -27.10 1.38 -20.94
CA LYS A 651 -26.64 2.12 -22.14
C LYS A 651 -27.79 2.89 -22.82
N ALA A 652 -28.99 2.32 -22.86
CA ALA A 652 -30.17 2.94 -23.45
C ALA A 652 -30.77 4.11 -22.63
N VAL A 653 -30.36 4.27 -21.37
CA VAL A 653 -30.69 5.45 -20.54
C VAL A 653 -29.71 6.59 -20.86
N LEU A 654 -28.41 6.28 -20.92
CA LEU A 654 -27.36 7.24 -21.31
C LEU A 654 -27.52 7.78 -22.74
N ALA A 655 -28.17 7.04 -23.64
CA ALA A 655 -28.45 7.48 -25.01
C ALA A 655 -29.71 8.36 -25.15
N LYS A 656 -30.37 8.73 -24.04
CA LYS A 656 -31.58 9.57 -23.99
C LYS A 656 -31.40 10.84 -23.13
N LEU A 657 -30.17 11.12 -22.72
CA LEU A 657 -29.76 12.21 -21.82
C LEU A 657 -28.71 13.11 -22.48
#